data_AF-A0A1U9NE86-F1
#
_entry.id   AF-A0A1U9NE86-F1
#
_cell.length_a   1.000
_cell.length_b   1.000
_cell.length_c   1.000
_cell.angle_alpha   90.00
_cell.angle_beta   90.00
_cell.angle_gamma   90.00
#
_symmetry.space_group_name_H-M   'P 1'
#
loop_
_entity.id
_entity.type
_entity.pdbx_description
1 polymer ?
#
loop_
_entity_poly.entity_id
_entity_poly.type
_entity_poly.pdbx_seq_one_letter_code
_entity_poly.pdbx_strand_id
1 'polypeptide(L)'
;MEELLMLHHPIKAYRWATMLGLGLMTATLSTIATAGCNYTVSNSWGSGFTATIRVTNDSNATINGWQVNWAYSKNTVRNVWNAQLSGNYTATNMGWNGSLRPGQSAEFGIQGVTNGGAIETPRVTGAACDATSPVSSSIASSRAASVVSSSVAAVTNSVNIAGLATATTSYVSPWETLRAVNDNSNPANSNDKSAGAYGNWNNPNSIQWVQYDWPQDYTLSSTQIYWFDDNGGVLTPTRAYLEYWNGNAWVNAGNVPLTKNAFNTLALNNLVTNRVRVSMLNTTQSTGILEWRVLGSPAGAIASSTNSATSSASSLATSSIPRSSSSAVRSSSLASSSIGSSVPAVSSSSSSSTPSVAQCSAYEWPKYEPDLNYDFRTDFGQVDTSKFKVYNGCPANTIAGVKTKGRFAFIWGHNRNPAITDADIDRVLTNLNEDADYIHNVMGWPVDKLQAEGYFSNIYLYGSGLCTDSAANTERGGWQSGINGYPMVLLSYYPVITPSERGGITHEFIHTIMATRGNKAAWFNEGGNTWLQMNLEASRTGNYGVGFLDATSFLAPHMPIENYSGWLQDGSFGGPNAEGVDRRVNGQQISTWREYLGGNQYNAAFPHFLGVHVSKGANAWIWAKGPHNHILRSLSAGVGEEQVQRMIMEFRARQAMVDFGPWSNAFKVPINNNWGRTINAERIAGGILQDPGAHRLTFYSATTQEGTTLIPSTTTLPGWSGANQIPLKVTGNKVRVNFQPIGQNMRVQLAYRAADGTAVYSKPVTNGEACLDLTKAPKNGVVVAVVSNVDHLYNGEETRTRKHDYRLQLLEGVTGTAPLYDKHYQ
;
A
#
# COMPACT_ATOMS: atom_id res chain seq x y z
N MET A 1 10.31 41.88 38.43
CA MET A 1 10.08 43.21 39.03
C MET A 1 8.72 43.70 38.57
N GLU A 2 8.08 44.52 39.39
CA GLU A 2 6.66 44.87 39.30
C GLU A 2 6.44 46.23 38.60
N GLU A 3 5.26 46.82 38.84
CA GLU A 3 4.71 48.12 38.39
C GLU A 3 3.91 48.09 37.07
N LEU A 4 2.60 48.38 36.97
CA LEU A 4 1.55 49.06 37.77
C LEU A 4 1.30 50.55 37.45
N LEU A 5 0.05 50.88 37.03
CA LEU A 5 -0.72 52.16 37.01
C LEU A 5 -1.90 51.95 36.00
N MET A 6 -3.20 52.12 36.31
CA MET A 6 -4.02 53.33 36.61
C MET A 6 -4.31 54.21 35.35
N LEU A 7 -5.49 54.83 35.11
CA LEU A 7 -6.71 55.08 35.93
C LEU A 7 -8.03 55.19 35.06
N HIS A 8 -9.03 56.04 35.38
CA HIS A 8 -10.47 55.92 35.00
C HIS A 8 -11.16 57.10 34.23
N HIS A 9 -12.19 56.79 33.40
CA HIS A 9 -13.44 57.57 33.08
C HIS A 9 -13.33 58.98 32.41
N PRO A 10 -14.43 59.71 31.98
CA PRO A 10 -15.89 59.40 31.85
C PRO A 10 -16.57 59.80 30.47
N ILE A 11 -17.92 59.79 30.45
CA ILE A 11 -18.94 59.83 29.38
C ILE A 11 -19.36 61.26 28.88
N LYS A 12 -19.69 61.50 27.58
CA LYS A 12 -20.99 62.09 27.05
C LYS A 12 -21.09 62.57 25.56
N ALA A 13 -22.01 61.94 24.81
CA ALA A 13 -23.05 62.45 23.87
C ALA A 13 -22.80 63.37 22.61
N TYR A 14 -23.18 62.82 21.43
CA TYR A 14 -23.99 63.39 20.29
C TYR A 14 -23.74 64.83 19.73
N ARG A 15 -23.67 65.13 18.40
CA ARG A 15 -24.57 64.73 17.28
C ARG A 15 -23.95 64.86 15.85
N TRP A 16 -24.37 63.94 14.95
CA TRP A 16 -24.75 64.09 13.51
C TRP A 16 -23.83 64.79 12.47
N ALA A 17 -23.31 63.98 11.51
CA ALA A 17 -23.21 64.29 10.06
C ALA A 17 -23.04 62.96 9.26
N THR A 18 -23.29 62.94 7.95
CA THR A 18 -23.38 61.71 7.12
C THR A 18 -22.39 61.64 5.96
N MET A 19 -21.81 60.47 5.68
CA MET A 19 -21.77 59.88 4.32
C MET A 19 -21.31 58.40 4.29
N LEU A 20 -21.35 57.80 3.10
CA LEU A 20 -21.33 56.36 2.78
C LEU A 20 -20.09 55.58 3.26
N GLY A 21 -20.32 54.31 3.62
CA GLY A 21 -19.30 53.25 3.69
C GLY A 21 -19.95 51.87 3.80
N LEU A 22 -19.86 51.04 2.75
CA LEU A 22 -20.49 49.71 2.73
C LEU A 22 -19.61 48.68 3.47
N GLY A 23 -19.77 48.59 4.80
CA GLY A 23 -19.07 47.61 5.63
C GLY A 23 -19.72 46.23 5.57
N LEU A 24 -19.13 45.29 4.83
CA LEU A 24 -19.50 43.88 4.95
C LEU A 24 -19.02 43.33 6.30
N MET A 25 -19.97 43.15 7.23
CA MET A 25 -19.77 42.36 8.44
C MET A 25 -19.69 40.87 8.06
N THR A 26 -18.49 40.37 7.75
CA THR A 26 -18.23 38.94 7.60
C THR A 26 -18.27 38.24 8.95
N ALA A 27 -19.45 37.77 9.34
CA ALA A 27 -19.61 36.89 10.49
C ALA A 27 -18.76 35.62 10.28
N THR A 28 -17.75 35.43 11.12
CA THR A 28 -16.85 34.27 11.03
C THR A 28 -17.59 33.01 11.48
N LEU A 29 -18.04 32.22 10.51
CA LEU A 29 -18.52 30.86 10.74
C LEU A 29 -17.38 30.02 11.34
N SER A 30 -17.46 29.73 12.63
CA SER A 30 -16.59 28.75 13.28
C SER A 30 -16.89 27.37 12.70
N THR A 31 -15.99 26.85 11.87
CA THR A 31 -16.06 25.47 11.38
C THR A 31 -15.91 24.51 12.55
N ILE A 32 -16.93 23.68 12.78
CA ILE A 32 -16.87 22.65 13.83
C ILE A 32 -15.88 21.58 13.39
N ALA A 33 -14.89 21.36 14.26
CA ALA A 33 -13.84 20.37 14.06
C ALA A 33 -14.40 18.95 14.15
N THR A 34 -14.35 18.21 13.05
CA THR A 34 -14.69 16.78 12.98
C THR A 34 -13.53 15.92 13.45
N ALA A 35 -13.78 15.01 14.40
CA ALA A 35 -12.81 14.01 14.84
C ALA A 35 -13.24 12.58 14.46
N GLY A 36 -12.32 11.80 13.89
CA GLY A 36 -12.47 10.36 13.71
C GLY A 36 -12.38 9.65 15.06
N CYS A 37 -13.47 9.00 15.46
CA CYS A 37 -13.59 8.27 16.71
C CYS A 37 -13.65 6.76 16.45
N ASN A 38 -12.73 5.99 17.04
CA ASN A 38 -12.65 4.54 16.88
C ASN A 38 -12.77 3.83 18.24
N TYR A 39 -13.38 2.64 18.25
CA TYR A 39 -13.51 1.74 19.40
C TYR A 39 -12.83 0.39 19.06
N THR A 40 -11.86 0.00 19.87
CA THR A 40 -11.07 -1.24 19.65
C THR A 40 -11.06 -2.07 20.94
N VAL A 41 -11.39 -3.36 20.85
CA VAL A 41 -11.22 -4.30 21.98
C VAL A 41 -9.75 -4.67 22.09
N SER A 42 -9.14 -4.44 23.25
CA SER A 42 -7.70 -4.62 23.48
C SER A 42 -7.34 -5.91 24.24
N ASN A 43 -8.27 -6.48 25.01
CA ASN A 43 -8.14 -7.80 25.62
C ASN A 43 -9.51 -8.39 25.97
N SER A 44 -9.62 -9.72 26.12
CA SER A 44 -10.85 -10.43 26.49
C SER A 44 -10.54 -11.65 27.39
N TRP A 45 -11.40 -11.89 28.38
CA TRP A 45 -11.40 -13.09 29.21
C TRP A 45 -12.82 -13.69 29.35
N GLY A 46 -13.68 -13.44 28.36
CA GLY A 46 -15.04 -14.02 28.24
C GLY A 46 -16.09 -13.35 29.14
N SER A 47 -15.87 -13.30 30.45
CA SER A 47 -16.76 -12.60 31.40
C SER A 47 -16.55 -11.08 31.40
N GLY A 48 -15.42 -10.61 30.88
CA GLY A 48 -15.10 -9.22 30.68
C GLY A 48 -14.01 -9.00 29.65
N PHE A 49 -13.70 -7.72 29.42
CA PHE A 49 -12.80 -7.25 28.39
C PHE A 49 -12.15 -5.92 28.78
N THR A 50 -11.05 -5.57 28.11
CA THR A 50 -10.63 -4.18 27.98
C THR A 50 -10.86 -3.71 26.55
N ALA A 51 -11.25 -2.45 26.41
CA ALA A 51 -11.39 -1.76 25.14
C ALA A 51 -10.77 -0.36 25.23
N THR A 52 -10.59 0.26 24.09
CA THR A 52 -9.91 1.53 23.92
C THR A 52 -10.75 2.38 22.98
N ILE A 53 -11.03 3.63 23.36
CA ILE A 53 -11.60 4.63 22.46
C ILE A 53 -10.52 5.67 22.14
N ARG A 54 -10.30 5.89 20.85
CA ARG A 54 -9.39 6.90 20.32
C ARG A 54 -10.18 7.98 19.59
N VAL A 55 -9.89 9.24 19.90
CA VAL A 55 -10.49 10.44 19.32
C VAL A 55 -9.39 11.18 18.57
N THR A 56 -9.47 11.26 17.24
CA THR A 56 -8.44 11.89 16.39
C THR A 56 -8.99 13.13 15.72
N ASN A 57 -8.36 14.29 15.91
CA ASN A 57 -8.79 15.51 15.25
C ASN A 57 -8.39 15.50 13.76
N ASP A 58 -9.29 15.03 12.91
CA ASP A 58 -9.11 14.98 11.45
C ASP A 58 -9.51 16.30 10.74
N SER A 59 -9.63 17.39 11.51
CA SER A 59 -9.96 18.72 11.00
C SER A 59 -8.77 19.68 11.06
N ASN A 60 -8.88 20.81 10.36
CA ASN A 60 -7.85 21.86 10.31
C ASN A 60 -7.90 22.86 11.49
N ALA A 61 -8.72 22.63 12.52
CA ALA A 61 -8.85 23.51 13.69
C ALA A 61 -8.63 22.74 15.01
N THR A 62 -7.96 23.35 15.99
CA THR A 62 -7.69 22.70 17.29
C THR A 62 -8.99 22.48 18.08
N ILE A 63 -9.28 21.22 18.41
CA ILE A 63 -10.34 20.84 19.36
C ILE A 63 -9.86 21.18 20.77
N ASN A 64 -10.68 21.88 21.55
CA ASN A 64 -10.35 22.30 22.91
C ASN A 64 -11.40 21.74 23.90
N GLY A 65 -11.10 20.54 24.37
CA GLY A 65 -12.03 19.67 25.09
C GLY A 65 -12.76 18.74 24.11
N TRP A 66 -12.93 17.47 24.50
CA TRP A 66 -13.69 16.50 23.71
C TRP A 66 -14.68 15.74 24.60
N GLN A 67 -15.81 15.39 24.00
CA GLN A 67 -16.80 14.51 24.57
C GLN A 67 -17.18 13.45 23.54
N VAL A 68 -17.22 12.19 23.98
CA VAL A 68 -17.72 11.07 23.20
C VAL A 68 -18.79 10.30 23.97
N ASN A 69 -19.64 9.61 23.23
CA ASN A 69 -20.71 8.76 23.71
C ASN A 69 -20.65 7.41 22.99
N TRP A 70 -21.13 6.35 23.64
CA TRP A 70 -21.43 5.08 23.00
C TRP A 70 -22.63 4.44 23.69
N ALA A 71 -22.97 3.21 23.33
CA ALA A 71 -23.93 2.39 24.07
C ALA A 71 -23.54 0.92 23.97
N TYR A 72 -23.93 0.13 24.97
CA TYR A 72 -23.93 -1.32 24.90
C TYR A 72 -25.36 -1.82 25.10
N SER A 73 -25.72 -2.90 24.41
CA SER A 73 -27.02 -3.55 24.44
C SER A 73 -27.12 -4.58 25.57
N LYS A 74 -25.98 -5.18 25.93
CA LYS A 74 -25.85 -6.18 27.02
C LYS A 74 -24.64 -5.91 27.90
N ASN A 75 -23.52 -5.48 27.33
CA ASN A 75 -22.30 -5.23 28.09
C ASN A 75 -22.45 -4.01 29.00
N THR A 76 -21.61 -3.87 30.01
CA THR A 76 -21.54 -2.66 30.85
C THR A 76 -20.11 -2.24 31.15
N VAL A 77 -19.89 -0.94 31.33
CA VAL A 77 -18.60 -0.38 31.76
C VAL A 77 -18.40 -0.69 33.25
N ARG A 78 -17.20 -1.15 33.61
CA ARG A 78 -16.78 -1.45 34.99
C ARG A 78 -15.74 -0.45 35.51
N ASN A 79 -14.85 0.03 34.65
CA ASN A 79 -13.85 1.05 34.98
C ASN A 79 -13.41 1.82 33.72
N VAL A 80 -12.86 3.03 33.87
CA VAL A 80 -12.33 3.87 32.79
C VAL A 80 -11.04 4.55 33.26
N TRP A 81 -10.07 4.72 32.36
CA TRP A 81 -8.83 5.49 32.62
C TRP A 81 -8.49 6.42 31.45
N ASN A 82 -7.78 7.51 31.75
CA ASN A 82 -7.47 8.64 30.84
C ASN A 82 -8.68 9.46 30.33
N ALA A 83 -9.88 9.23 30.88
CA ALA A 83 -11.08 10.04 30.66
C ALA A 83 -11.91 10.15 31.94
N GLN A 84 -12.79 11.15 32.00
CA GLN A 84 -13.84 11.26 33.02
C GLN A 84 -15.13 10.65 32.45
N LEU A 85 -15.69 9.64 33.12
CA LEU A 85 -16.96 9.03 32.74
C LEU A 85 -18.13 9.75 33.43
N SER A 86 -19.17 10.04 32.66
CA SER A 86 -20.46 10.55 33.14
C SER A 86 -21.57 9.60 32.69
N GLY A 87 -22.52 9.30 33.59
CA GLY A 87 -23.45 8.19 33.40
C GLY A 87 -22.71 6.87 33.16
N ASN A 88 -23.23 6.04 32.25
CA ASN A 88 -22.62 4.75 31.93
C ASN A 88 -21.67 4.80 30.71
N TYR A 89 -21.93 5.68 29.73
CA TYR A 89 -21.34 5.62 28.39
C TYR A 89 -20.98 6.99 27.76
N THR A 90 -20.87 8.05 28.56
CA THR A 90 -20.40 9.38 28.10
C THR A 90 -19.03 9.66 28.70
N ALA A 91 -18.00 9.86 27.88
CA ALA A 91 -16.64 10.16 28.35
C ALA A 91 -16.17 11.54 27.88
N THR A 92 -15.54 12.28 28.78
CA THR A 92 -14.89 13.58 28.50
C THR A 92 -13.40 13.53 28.81
N ASN A 93 -12.65 14.44 28.19
CA ASN A 93 -11.21 14.57 28.39
C ASN A 93 -10.80 14.79 29.85
N MET A 94 -9.60 14.33 30.19
CA MET A 94 -8.85 14.84 31.35
C MET A 94 -8.25 16.20 31.01
N GLY A 95 -7.85 16.98 32.01
CA GLY A 95 -7.26 18.32 31.80
C GLY A 95 -5.99 18.33 30.93
N TRP A 96 -5.28 17.20 30.83
CA TRP A 96 -4.03 17.07 30.06
C TRP A 96 -4.19 16.54 28.63
N ASN A 97 -5.34 15.95 28.24
CA ASN A 97 -5.60 15.43 26.89
C ASN A 97 -6.78 16.11 26.17
N GLY A 98 -7.25 17.25 26.66
CA GLY A 98 -8.37 17.98 26.06
C GLY A 98 -8.03 18.75 24.78
N SER A 99 -6.82 19.27 24.64
CA SER A 99 -6.42 20.06 23.46
C SER A 99 -5.82 19.15 22.39
N LEU A 100 -6.52 18.98 21.26
CA LEU A 100 -6.07 18.19 20.11
C LEU A 100 -5.91 19.10 18.90
N ARG A 101 -4.67 19.32 18.45
CA ARG A 101 -4.36 20.01 17.18
C ARG A 101 -4.74 19.10 15.99
N PRO A 102 -4.83 19.64 14.76
CA PRO A 102 -4.98 18.84 13.54
C PRO A 102 -4.00 17.65 13.51
N GLY A 103 -4.52 16.44 13.23
CA GLY A 103 -3.78 15.19 13.20
C GLY A 103 -3.40 14.59 14.56
N GLN A 104 -3.74 15.23 15.70
CA GLN A 104 -3.50 14.67 17.04
C GLN A 104 -4.66 13.82 17.52
N SER A 105 -4.36 12.83 18.39
CA SER A 105 -5.38 12.00 19.04
C SER A 105 -5.27 12.04 20.56
N ALA A 106 -6.42 11.95 21.23
CA ALA A 106 -6.52 11.46 22.60
C ALA A 106 -6.96 10.00 22.59
N GLU A 107 -6.59 9.24 23.61
CA GLU A 107 -6.96 7.83 23.76
C GLU A 107 -7.25 7.52 25.23
N PHE A 108 -8.34 6.79 25.48
CA PHE A 108 -8.75 6.37 26.80
C PHE A 108 -9.23 4.93 26.82
N GLY A 109 -9.07 4.27 27.96
CA GLY A 109 -9.36 2.85 28.12
C GLY A 109 -10.60 2.59 28.96
N ILE A 110 -11.25 1.48 28.65
CA ILE A 110 -12.49 0.97 29.26
C ILE A 110 -12.19 -0.46 29.73
N GLN A 111 -12.53 -0.77 30.97
CA GLN A 111 -12.77 -2.15 31.41
C GLN A 111 -14.27 -2.40 31.36
N GLY A 112 -14.70 -3.46 30.66
CA GLY A 112 -16.11 -3.83 30.55
C GLY A 112 -16.38 -5.26 30.99
N VAL A 113 -17.65 -5.56 31.29
CA VAL A 113 -18.16 -6.91 31.55
C VAL A 113 -19.21 -7.27 30.50
N THR A 114 -19.28 -8.56 30.13
CA THR A 114 -20.12 -9.02 29.02
C THR A 114 -21.56 -9.35 29.43
N ASN A 115 -21.83 -9.52 30.73
CA ASN A 115 -23.14 -9.90 31.27
C ASN A 115 -23.76 -11.14 30.58
N GLY A 116 -22.92 -12.07 30.11
CA GLY A 116 -23.35 -13.27 29.36
C GLY A 116 -23.63 -13.05 27.88
N GLY A 117 -23.38 -11.84 27.35
CA GLY A 117 -23.40 -11.53 25.92
C GLY A 117 -22.06 -11.79 25.21
N ALA A 118 -22.03 -11.52 23.91
CA ALA A 118 -20.79 -11.38 23.14
C ALA A 118 -20.17 -9.99 23.37
N ILE A 119 -18.89 -9.81 23.05
CA ILE A 119 -18.26 -8.48 23.18
C ILE A 119 -18.77 -7.56 22.06
N GLU A 120 -19.34 -6.42 22.45
CA GLU A 120 -19.89 -5.42 21.56
C GLU A 120 -18.80 -4.41 21.13
N THR A 121 -18.82 -4.04 19.85
CA THR A 121 -17.99 -2.98 19.24
C THR A 121 -18.88 -1.84 18.75
N PRO A 122 -19.38 -0.97 19.65
CA PRO A 122 -20.36 0.05 19.30
C PRO A 122 -19.75 1.22 18.52
N ARG A 123 -20.57 1.90 17.71
CA ARG A 123 -20.19 3.18 17.11
C ARG A 123 -20.00 4.23 18.21
N VAL A 124 -18.88 4.95 18.15
CA VAL A 124 -18.63 6.13 18.98
C VAL A 124 -19.32 7.35 18.36
N THR A 125 -19.96 8.15 19.21
CA THR A 125 -20.86 9.28 18.89
C THR A 125 -20.49 10.50 19.73
N GLY A 126 -21.18 11.64 19.55
CA GLY A 126 -21.06 12.83 20.40
C GLY A 126 -20.30 13.99 19.75
N ALA A 127 -20.13 15.09 20.47
CA ALA A 127 -19.73 16.39 19.91
C ALA A 127 -18.35 16.43 19.20
N ALA A 128 -17.46 15.47 19.46
CA ALA A 128 -16.24 15.29 18.67
C ALA A 128 -16.46 14.43 17.40
N CYS A 129 -17.36 13.46 17.46
CA CYS A 129 -17.51 12.37 16.47
C CYS A 129 -18.68 12.55 15.49
N ASP A 130 -19.64 13.42 15.82
CA ASP A 130 -20.85 13.69 15.03
C ASP A 130 -20.99 15.20 14.79
N ALA A 131 -21.13 15.61 13.54
CA ALA A 131 -21.31 17.01 13.18
C ALA A 131 -22.74 17.48 13.45
N THR A 132 -22.94 18.34 14.46
CA THR A 132 -24.22 19.02 14.71
C THR A 132 -24.04 20.53 14.78
N SER A 133 -24.72 21.26 13.89
CA SER A 133 -24.78 22.72 13.92
C SER A 133 -25.60 23.23 15.10
N PRO A 134 -25.05 24.12 15.98
CA PRO A 134 -25.77 24.58 17.17
C PRO A 134 -26.79 25.67 16.83
N VAL A 135 -28.08 25.36 16.97
CA VAL A 135 -29.14 26.36 17.08
C VAL A 135 -29.42 26.60 18.57
N SER A 136 -28.92 27.72 19.11
CA SER A 136 -29.19 28.09 20.50
C SER A 136 -30.53 28.79 20.64
N SER A 137 -31.46 28.16 21.36
CA SER A 137 -32.54 28.84 22.08
C SER A 137 -32.78 28.12 23.40
N SER A 138 -33.37 28.81 24.39
CA SER A 138 -33.40 28.33 25.78
C SER A 138 -34.73 28.64 26.48
N ILE A 139 -34.91 28.01 27.66
CA ILE A 139 -35.96 28.27 28.67
C ILE A 139 -37.32 27.54 28.45
N ALA A 140 -37.96 27.19 29.58
CA ALA A 140 -39.36 26.80 29.79
C ALA A 140 -39.86 25.36 29.49
N SER A 141 -39.44 24.44 30.36
CA SER A 141 -40.34 23.76 31.34
C SER A 141 -41.45 22.76 30.92
N SER A 142 -41.52 21.70 31.75
CA SER A 142 -42.70 20.93 32.20
C SER A 142 -43.33 19.81 31.35
N ARG A 143 -42.97 18.59 31.76
CA ARG A 143 -43.85 17.43 32.08
C ARG A 143 -44.58 16.64 30.97
N ALA A 144 -44.75 15.36 31.33
CA ALA A 144 -45.79 14.41 30.89
C ALA A 144 -45.66 13.73 29.50
N ALA A 145 -45.06 12.54 29.57
CA ALA A 145 -45.68 11.27 29.15
C ALA A 145 -46.09 11.01 27.68
N SER A 146 -45.40 10.00 27.14
CA SER A 146 -45.96 8.79 26.52
C SER A 146 -46.31 8.74 25.01
N VAL A 147 -46.14 7.52 24.50
CA VAL A 147 -46.65 6.90 23.26
C VAL A 147 -46.34 7.53 21.89
N VAL A 148 -45.40 6.90 21.19
CA VAL A 148 -45.58 6.28 19.86
C VAL A 148 -46.49 7.02 18.87
N SER A 149 -45.89 7.64 17.85
CA SER A 149 -45.90 7.00 16.52
C SER A 149 -44.86 7.57 15.55
N SER A 150 -44.68 6.85 14.44
CA SER A 150 -43.74 7.12 13.34
C SER A 150 -43.98 8.43 12.57
N SER A 151 -42.89 9.09 12.14
CA SER A 151 -42.93 10.02 10.99
C SER A 151 -41.64 10.00 10.17
N VAL A 152 -41.66 9.23 9.08
CA VAL A 152 -41.02 9.47 7.77
C VAL A 152 -39.63 10.13 7.77
N ALA A 153 -38.57 9.34 7.57
CA ALA A 153 -37.34 9.85 6.97
C ALA A 153 -37.60 10.25 5.50
N ALA A 154 -36.99 11.34 5.02
CA ALA A 154 -37.19 11.83 3.66
C ALA A 154 -36.53 10.89 2.62
N VAL A 155 -37.31 9.96 2.07
CA VAL A 155 -36.86 9.06 1.01
C VAL A 155 -36.76 9.82 -0.31
N THR A 156 -35.53 10.13 -0.74
CA THR A 156 -35.25 10.33 -2.16
C THR A 156 -35.36 8.96 -2.83
N ASN A 157 -36.47 8.72 -3.56
CA ASN A 157 -36.73 7.43 -4.21
C ASN A 157 -35.63 7.09 -5.23
N SER A 158 -34.67 6.24 -4.85
CA SER A 158 -33.75 5.62 -5.80
C SER A 158 -34.50 4.52 -6.54
N VAL A 159 -34.52 4.61 -7.87
CA VAL A 159 -35.21 3.67 -8.76
C VAL A 159 -34.20 2.88 -9.58
N ASN A 160 -34.58 1.70 -10.09
CA ASN A 160 -33.72 0.96 -11.01
C ASN A 160 -33.62 1.72 -12.35
N ILE A 161 -32.47 2.34 -12.60
CA ILE A 161 -32.18 3.08 -13.83
C ILE A 161 -31.47 2.25 -14.91
N ALA A 162 -31.15 0.96 -14.65
CA ALA A 162 -30.46 0.11 -15.61
C ALA A 162 -31.25 -0.05 -16.93
N GLY A 163 -32.58 -0.11 -16.87
CA GLY A 163 -33.47 -0.13 -18.04
C GLY A 163 -33.50 1.19 -18.85
N LEU A 164 -32.84 2.25 -18.37
CA LEU A 164 -32.65 3.52 -19.10
C LEU A 164 -31.29 3.59 -19.80
N ALA A 165 -30.43 2.58 -19.65
CA ALA A 165 -29.10 2.54 -20.25
C ALA A 165 -29.09 1.81 -21.60
N THR A 166 -28.16 2.23 -22.47
CA THR A 166 -27.70 1.37 -23.57
C THR A 166 -26.73 0.33 -23.01
N ALA A 167 -27.00 -0.96 -23.20
CA ALA A 167 -26.11 -2.03 -22.80
C ALA A 167 -25.10 -2.36 -23.91
N THR A 168 -23.81 -2.48 -23.56
CA THR A 168 -22.73 -2.94 -24.44
C THR A 168 -21.86 -4.00 -23.73
N THR A 169 -21.01 -4.73 -24.47
CA THR A 169 -20.18 -5.81 -23.92
C THR A 169 -18.90 -6.02 -24.73
N SER A 170 -17.88 -6.63 -24.11
CA SER A 170 -16.70 -7.17 -24.81
C SER A 170 -17.06 -8.29 -25.78
N TYR A 171 -17.96 -9.18 -25.38
CA TYR A 171 -18.38 -10.36 -26.13
C TYR A 171 -19.68 -10.94 -25.53
N VAL A 172 -20.58 -11.43 -26.39
CA VAL A 172 -21.74 -12.24 -26.01
C VAL A 172 -21.85 -13.42 -26.99
N SER A 173 -22.17 -14.61 -26.49
CA SER A 173 -22.33 -15.80 -27.34
C SER A 173 -23.54 -15.65 -28.28
N PRO A 174 -23.51 -16.21 -29.52
CA PRO A 174 -24.58 -16.00 -30.51
C PRO A 174 -25.99 -16.49 -30.12
N TRP A 175 -26.13 -17.25 -29.04
CA TRP A 175 -27.40 -17.75 -28.49
C TRP A 175 -27.76 -17.13 -27.13
N GLU A 176 -26.93 -16.21 -26.62
CA GLU A 176 -27.20 -15.45 -25.39
C GLU A 176 -27.67 -14.03 -25.72
N THR A 177 -28.45 -13.44 -24.83
CA THR A 177 -29.16 -12.18 -25.05
C THR A 177 -28.59 -11.10 -24.15
N LEU A 178 -27.77 -10.19 -24.71
CA LEU A 178 -27.22 -9.05 -23.96
C LEU A 178 -28.30 -8.22 -23.23
N ARG A 179 -29.49 -8.05 -23.83
CA ARG A 179 -30.59 -7.30 -23.22
C ARG A 179 -31.12 -7.90 -21.91
N ALA A 180 -30.89 -9.19 -21.64
CA ALA A 180 -31.29 -9.82 -20.38
C ALA A 180 -30.60 -9.17 -19.16
N VAL A 181 -29.48 -8.46 -19.34
CA VAL A 181 -28.87 -7.75 -18.19
C VAL A 181 -29.71 -6.59 -17.68
N ASN A 182 -30.64 -6.02 -18.45
CA ASN A 182 -31.41 -4.83 -18.03
C ASN A 182 -32.88 -4.83 -18.46
N ASP A 183 -33.52 -6.00 -18.53
CA ASP A 183 -34.96 -6.10 -18.77
C ASP A 183 -35.82 -6.05 -17.48
N ASN A 184 -35.18 -5.96 -16.30
CA ASN A 184 -35.81 -5.90 -14.98
C ASN A 184 -36.52 -7.23 -14.62
N SER A 185 -35.96 -8.35 -15.06
CA SER A 185 -36.31 -9.69 -14.59
C SER A 185 -36.01 -9.89 -13.10
N ASN A 186 -36.46 -11.01 -12.53
CA ASN A 186 -36.18 -11.37 -11.13
C ASN A 186 -35.92 -12.89 -10.99
N PRO A 187 -34.71 -13.36 -11.34
CA PRO A 187 -34.40 -14.78 -11.46
C PRO A 187 -34.60 -15.59 -10.17
N ALA A 188 -35.15 -16.80 -10.30
CA ALA A 188 -35.40 -17.70 -9.18
C ALA A 188 -34.13 -18.43 -8.68
N ASN A 189 -33.16 -18.66 -9.56
CA ASN A 189 -31.87 -19.28 -9.26
C ASN A 189 -30.83 -18.92 -10.35
N SER A 190 -29.55 -19.21 -10.14
CA SER A 190 -28.47 -18.85 -11.08
C SER A 190 -28.49 -19.61 -12.42
N ASN A 191 -29.35 -20.61 -12.62
CA ASN A 191 -29.58 -21.26 -13.92
C ASN A 191 -30.98 -20.94 -14.50
N ASP A 192 -31.66 -19.92 -13.98
CA ASP A 192 -32.98 -19.49 -14.45
C ASP A 192 -32.89 -18.63 -15.71
N LYS A 193 -32.88 -19.28 -16.87
CA LYS A 193 -32.90 -18.62 -18.18
C LYS A 193 -34.29 -18.21 -18.67
N SER A 194 -35.31 -18.13 -17.80
CA SER A 194 -36.70 -17.86 -18.23
C SER A 194 -36.91 -16.47 -18.86
N ALA A 195 -36.11 -15.47 -18.48
CA ALA A 195 -36.03 -14.16 -19.14
C ALA A 195 -34.96 -14.10 -20.26
N GLY A 196 -34.18 -15.18 -20.44
CA GLY A 196 -32.90 -15.17 -21.16
C GLY A 196 -31.72 -15.10 -20.20
N ALA A 197 -30.53 -14.88 -20.75
CA ALA A 197 -29.29 -14.63 -20.00
C ALA A 197 -28.28 -13.90 -20.89
N TYR A 198 -27.34 -13.20 -20.28
CA TYR A 198 -26.06 -12.86 -20.90
C TYR A 198 -25.00 -13.91 -20.55
N GLY A 199 -24.22 -14.35 -21.53
CA GLY A 199 -23.07 -15.21 -21.34
C GLY A 199 -22.02 -14.98 -22.44
N ASN A 200 -20.75 -15.17 -22.09
CA ASN A 200 -19.60 -14.88 -22.98
C ASN A 200 -18.80 -16.13 -23.38
N TRP A 201 -19.46 -17.27 -23.57
CA TRP A 201 -18.82 -18.51 -24.03
C TRP A 201 -18.32 -18.42 -25.48
N ASN A 202 -17.07 -18.79 -25.82
CA ASN A 202 -16.04 -19.44 -24.99
C ASN A 202 -14.84 -18.51 -24.75
N ASN A 203 -14.78 -17.83 -23.60
CA ASN A 203 -13.70 -16.91 -23.22
C ASN A 203 -13.12 -17.21 -21.83
N PRO A 204 -12.71 -18.46 -21.52
CA PRO A 204 -12.27 -18.86 -20.20
C PRO A 204 -10.95 -18.20 -19.81
N ASN A 205 -10.75 -17.96 -18.51
CA ASN A 205 -9.56 -17.32 -17.95
C ASN A 205 -9.22 -15.93 -18.57
N SER A 206 -10.23 -15.21 -19.06
CA SER A 206 -10.12 -13.85 -19.58
C SER A 206 -11.06 -12.89 -18.85
N ILE A 207 -10.73 -11.59 -18.82
CA ILE A 207 -11.67 -10.58 -18.33
C ILE A 207 -12.65 -10.24 -19.46
N GLN A 208 -13.94 -10.43 -19.19
CA GLN A 208 -15.05 -10.04 -20.04
C GLN A 208 -15.90 -9.00 -19.31
N TRP A 209 -16.55 -8.08 -20.03
CA TRP A 209 -17.28 -6.97 -19.42
C TRP A 209 -18.64 -6.72 -20.04
N VAL A 210 -19.55 -6.17 -19.24
CA VAL A 210 -20.82 -5.57 -19.68
C VAL A 210 -20.88 -4.15 -19.15
N GLN A 211 -21.39 -3.22 -19.96
CA GLN A 211 -21.35 -1.78 -19.70
C GLN A 211 -22.73 -1.16 -19.94
N TYR A 212 -23.04 -0.13 -19.15
CA TYR A 212 -24.17 0.76 -19.32
C TYR A 212 -23.71 2.17 -19.68
N ASP A 213 -24.34 2.74 -20.70
CA ASP A 213 -24.25 4.14 -21.10
C ASP A 213 -25.61 4.82 -20.90
N TRP A 214 -25.66 5.86 -20.06
CA TRP A 214 -26.81 6.76 -19.92
C TRP A 214 -26.59 8.07 -20.70
N PRO A 215 -27.66 8.74 -21.17
CA PRO A 215 -27.55 10.01 -21.90
C PRO A 215 -27.19 11.23 -21.02
N GLN A 216 -27.17 11.06 -19.70
CA GLN A 216 -26.87 12.09 -18.69
C GLN A 216 -26.25 11.45 -17.45
N ASP A 217 -25.65 12.25 -16.57
CA ASP A 217 -25.16 11.77 -15.27
C ASP A 217 -26.31 11.40 -14.31
N TYR A 218 -26.11 10.31 -13.57
CA TYR A 218 -26.97 9.86 -12.49
C TYR A 218 -26.17 9.75 -11.18
N THR A 219 -26.82 10.08 -10.07
CA THR A 219 -26.35 9.80 -8.70
C THR A 219 -26.73 8.36 -8.36
N LEU A 220 -25.73 7.50 -8.19
CA LEU A 220 -25.88 6.06 -7.99
C LEU A 220 -25.75 5.69 -6.51
N SER A 221 -26.81 5.09 -5.95
CA SER A 221 -26.84 4.64 -4.56
C SER A 221 -26.26 3.23 -4.38
N SER A 222 -26.55 2.30 -5.30
CA SER A 222 -26.07 0.92 -5.28
C SER A 222 -26.24 0.21 -6.62
N THR A 223 -25.49 -0.87 -6.85
CA THR A 223 -25.70 -1.83 -7.94
C THR A 223 -26.09 -3.20 -7.38
N GLN A 224 -26.85 -4.00 -8.14
CA GLN A 224 -27.22 -5.38 -7.79
C GLN A 224 -27.07 -6.30 -9.01
N ILE A 225 -26.34 -7.42 -8.89
CA ILE A 225 -26.09 -8.34 -10.01
C ILE A 225 -26.47 -9.78 -9.65
N TYR A 226 -27.20 -10.43 -10.55
CA TYR A 226 -27.54 -11.85 -10.46
C TYR A 226 -26.68 -12.62 -11.47
N TRP A 227 -25.81 -13.52 -10.99
CA TRP A 227 -24.90 -14.28 -11.85
C TRP A 227 -25.60 -15.45 -12.54
N PHE A 228 -25.30 -15.64 -13.83
CA PHE A 228 -25.69 -16.84 -14.59
C PHE A 228 -24.63 -17.93 -14.41
N ASP A 229 -25.08 -19.15 -14.18
CA ASP A 229 -24.26 -20.34 -13.99
C ASP A 229 -25.01 -21.60 -14.45
N ASP A 230 -24.61 -22.16 -15.60
CA ASP A 230 -25.19 -23.37 -16.17
C ASP A 230 -24.63 -24.67 -15.57
N ASN A 231 -23.68 -24.55 -14.62
CA ASN A 231 -22.83 -25.63 -14.08
C ASN A 231 -22.00 -26.36 -15.16
N GLY A 232 -21.75 -25.71 -16.30
CA GLY A 232 -21.06 -26.23 -17.46
C GLY A 232 -20.09 -25.21 -18.08
N GLY A 233 -20.47 -24.59 -19.19
CA GLY A 233 -19.60 -23.68 -19.96
C GLY A 233 -19.61 -22.23 -19.46
N VAL A 234 -20.67 -21.82 -18.78
CA VAL A 234 -20.82 -20.48 -18.21
C VAL A 234 -21.00 -20.60 -16.71
N LEU A 235 -20.01 -20.14 -15.95
CA LEU A 235 -20.00 -20.23 -14.49
C LEU A 235 -19.99 -18.83 -13.85
N THR A 236 -20.40 -18.81 -12.59
CA THR A 236 -20.27 -17.66 -11.69
C THR A 236 -18.82 -17.14 -11.74
N PRO A 237 -18.58 -15.81 -11.83
CA PRO A 237 -17.22 -15.28 -11.85
C PRO A 237 -16.43 -15.71 -10.60
N THR A 238 -15.15 -16.05 -10.78
CA THR A 238 -14.19 -16.17 -9.66
C THR A 238 -13.66 -14.80 -9.22
N ARG A 239 -13.87 -13.76 -10.04
CA ARG A 239 -13.67 -12.35 -9.71
C ARG A 239 -14.66 -11.50 -10.50
N ALA A 240 -15.35 -10.58 -9.85
CA ALA A 240 -16.09 -9.51 -10.51
C ALA A 240 -15.98 -8.18 -9.74
N TYR A 241 -15.92 -7.08 -10.46
CA TYR A 241 -15.87 -5.72 -9.90
C TYR A 241 -16.63 -4.74 -10.80
N LEU A 242 -17.15 -3.67 -10.18
CA LEU A 242 -17.74 -2.55 -10.91
C LEU A 242 -16.68 -1.48 -11.18
N GLU A 243 -16.79 -0.84 -12.32
CA GLU A 243 -16.06 0.36 -12.72
C GLU A 243 -17.05 1.45 -13.11
N TYR A 244 -16.68 2.71 -12.97
CA TYR A 244 -17.43 3.87 -13.44
C TYR A 244 -16.57 4.77 -14.33
N TRP A 245 -17.20 5.52 -15.22
CA TRP A 245 -16.50 6.52 -16.03
C TRP A 245 -16.44 7.84 -15.27
N ASN A 246 -15.23 8.36 -15.02
CA ASN A 246 -15.02 9.64 -14.34
C ASN A 246 -14.92 10.85 -15.30
N GLY A 247 -15.33 10.68 -16.55
CA GLY A 247 -15.12 11.64 -17.64
C GLY A 247 -13.88 11.36 -18.50
N ASN A 248 -12.83 10.73 -17.93
CA ASN A 248 -11.54 10.51 -18.59
C ASN A 248 -11.07 9.04 -18.58
N ALA A 249 -11.43 8.27 -17.56
CA ALA A 249 -11.01 6.89 -17.37
C ALA A 249 -12.09 6.04 -16.68
N TRP A 250 -11.94 4.72 -16.81
CA TRP A 250 -12.63 3.75 -15.96
C TRP A 250 -11.94 3.67 -14.60
N VAL A 251 -12.70 3.87 -13.54
CA VAL A 251 -12.24 3.83 -12.14
C VAL A 251 -13.00 2.74 -11.40
N ASN A 252 -12.32 1.92 -10.60
CA ASN A 252 -12.96 0.84 -9.85
C ASN A 252 -13.87 1.40 -8.74
N ALA A 253 -15.11 0.92 -8.67
CA ALA A 253 -16.12 1.31 -7.69
C ALA A 253 -16.34 0.24 -6.59
N GLY A 254 -15.68 -0.92 -6.69
CA GLY A 254 -15.72 -1.99 -5.69
C GLY A 254 -15.88 -3.39 -6.31
N ASN A 255 -15.44 -4.41 -5.56
CA ASN A 255 -15.73 -5.81 -5.91
C ASN A 255 -17.22 -6.11 -5.73
N VAL A 256 -17.80 -6.88 -6.64
CA VAL A 256 -19.19 -7.34 -6.55
C VAL A 256 -19.19 -8.73 -5.89
N PRO A 257 -20.06 -9.01 -4.89
CA PRO A 257 -20.16 -10.35 -4.30
C PRO A 257 -20.50 -11.43 -5.33
N LEU A 258 -20.14 -12.68 -5.02
CA LEU A 258 -20.12 -13.81 -5.98
C LEU A 258 -21.05 -14.96 -5.56
N THR A 259 -22.13 -14.64 -4.85
CA THR A 259 -23.10 -15.61 -4.31
C THR A 259 -24.07 -16.06 -5.40
N LYS A 260 -24.14 -17.38 -5.65
CA LYS A 260 -25.17 -18.01 -6.49
C LYS A 260 -26.57 -17.78 -5.91
N ASN A 261 -27.59 -17.79 -6.78
CA ASN A 261 -29.01 -17.76 -6.41
C ASN A 261 -29.44 -16.49 -5.62
N ALA A 262 -28.76 -15.36 -5.82
CA ALA A 262 -29.04 -14.11 -5.11
C ALA A 262 -28.64 -12.87 -5.92
N PHE A 263 -29.25 -11.73 -5.58
CA PHE A 263 -28.79 -10.41 -6.03
C PHE A 263 -27.60 -9.93 -5.21
N ASN A 264 -26.43 -9.93 -5.83
CA ASN A 264 -25.17 -9.50 -5.23
C ASN A 264 -25.09 -7.97 -5.25
N THR A 265 -25.24 -7.35 -4.08
CA THR A 265 -25.36 -5.89 -3.94
C THR A 265 -24.02 -5.25 -3.57
N LEU A 266 -23.67 -4.15 -4.23
CA LEU A 266 -22.54 -3.27 -3.89
C LEU A 266 -23.06 -1.83 -3.72
N ALA A 267 -22.75 -1.21 -2.59
CA ALA A 267 -23.10 0.19 -2.32
C ALA A 267 -22.18 1.14 -3.10
N LEU A 268 -22.76 2.20 -3.68
CA LEU A 268 -22.07 3.16 -4.53
C LEU A 268 -22.02 4.58 -3.92
N ASN A 269 -22.55 4.76 -2.71
CA ASN A 269 -22.34 5.96 -1.88
C ASN A 269 -22.64 7.30 -2.58
N ASN A 270 -23.66 7.33 -3.45
CA ASN A 270 -24.08 8.50 -4.25
C ASN A 270 -23.04 8.97 -5.29
N LEU A 271 -22.24 8.03 -5.80
CA LEU A 271 -21.32 8.21 -6.94
C LEU A 271 -22.05 8.78 -8.16
N VAL A 272 -21.50 9.84 -8.77
CA VAL A 272 -22.09 10.49 -9.95
C VAL A 272 -21.36 10.05 -11.22
N THR A 273 -22.10 9.52 -12.20
CA THR A 273 -21.57 9.16 -13.53
C THR A 273 -22.69 8.95 -14.55
N ASN A 274 -22.36 9.03 -15.83
CA ASN A 274 -23.19 8.60 -16.95
C ASN A 274 -22.82 7.21 -17.50
N ARG A 275 -21.81 6.52 -16.95
CA ARG A 275 -21.45 5.16 -17.37
C ARG A 275 -20.92 4.27 -16.24
N VAL A 276 -21.31 3.01 -16.25
CA VAL A 276 -20.73 1.96 -15.40
C VAL A 276 -20.43 0.70 -16.19
N ARG A 277 -19.48 -0.10 -15.74
CA ARG A 277 -19.06 -1.36 -16.36
C ARG A 277 -18.83 -2.42 -15.29
N VAL A 278 -19.42 -3.59 -15.41
CA VAL A 278 -19.05 -4.76 -14.62
C VAL A 278 -18.01 -5.58 -15.40
N SER A 279 -16.85 -5.78 -14.79
CA SER A 279 -15.75 -6.57 -15.32
C SER A 279 -15.65 -7.89 -14.57
N MET A 280 -15.65 -9.01 -15.29
CA MET A 280 -15.82 -10.38 -14.79
C MET A 280 -14.72 -11.30 -15.30
N LEU A 281 -14.31 -12.25 -14.47
CA LEU A 281 -13.39 -13.35 -14.81
C LEU A 281 -13.90 -14.62 -14.13
N ASN A 282 -13.90 -15.73 -14.86
CA ASN A 282 -13.81 -17.06 -14.28
C ASN A 282 -12.52 -17.73 -14.82
N THR A 283 -11.75 -18.36 -13.94
CA THR A 283 -10.41 -18.90 -14.25
C THR A 283 -10.43 -20.26 -14.95
N THR A 284 -11.58 -20.92 -15.09
CA THR A 284 -11.71 -22.24 -15.71
C THR A 284 -12.76 -22.31 -16.82
N GLN A 285 -13.78 -21.46 -16.78
CA GLN A 285 -14.89 -21.40 -17.74
C GLN A 285 -15.23 -19.94 -18.09
N SER A 286 -16.28 -19.74 -18.90
CA SER A 286 -16.78 -18.40 -19.24
C SER A 286 -17.70 -17.84 -18.15
N THR A 287 -18.17 -16.59 -18.28
CA THR A 287 -19.02 -15.90 -17.28
C THR A 287 -20.34 -15.40 -17.86
N GLY A 288 -21.31 -15.10 -16.99
CA GLY A 288 -22.63 -14.61 -17.38
C GLY A 288 -23.41 -13.90 -16.28
N ILE A 289 -24.50 -13.24 -16.69
CA ILE A 289 -25.41 -12.42 -15.87
C ILE A 289 -26.84 -12.76 -16.28
N LEU A 290 -27.73 -12.94 -15.29
CA LEU A 290 -29.18 -13.07 -15.52
C LEU A 290 -29.91 -11.73 -15.40
N GLU A 291 -29.46 -10.82 -14.53
CA GLU A 291 -30.02 -9.47 -14.33
C GLU A 291 -28.96 -8.57 -13.67
N TRP A 292 -28.88 -7.30 -14.07
CA TRP A 292 -28.06 -6.27 -13.44
C TRP A 292 -28.85 -4.97 -13.27
N ARG A 293 -29.11 -4.61 -12.01
CA ARG A 293 -29.84 -3.42 -11.59
C ARG A 293 -28.89 -2.35 -11.08
N VAL A 294 -29.22 -1.08 -11.32
CA VAL A 294 -28.49 0.07 -10.75
C VAL A 294 -29.51 1.03 -10.17
N LEU A 295 -29.42 1.32 -8.88
CA LEU A 295 -30.37 2.16 -8.15
C LEU A 295 -29.84 3.59 -8.07
N GLY A 296 -30.58 4.56 -8.59
CA GLY A 296 -30.15 5.96 -8.61
C GLY A 296 -31.24 6.96 -9.00
N SER A 297 -30.81 8.20 -9.23
CA SER A 297 -31.65 9.33 -9.68
C SER A 297 -30.82 10.32 -10.53
N PRO A 298 -31.43 11.15 -11.39
CA PRO A 298 -30.69 12.12 -12.20
C PRO A 298 -29.83 13.07 -11.37
N ALA A 299 -28.58 13.30 -11.79
CA ALA A 299 -27.68 14.19 -11.07
C ALA A 299 -28.16 15.65 -11.15
N GLY A 300 -28.02 16.41 -10.05
CA GLY A 300 -28.43 17.81 -9.98
C GLY A 300 -29.93 18.07 -9.80
N ALA A 301 -30.76 17.04 -9.61
CA ALA A 301 -32.18 17.20 -9.35
C ALA A 301 -32.46 17.93 -8.02
N ILE A 302 -32.88 19.20 -8.08
CA ILE A 302 -33.44 19.92 -6.92
C ILE A 302 -34.74 19.24 -6.50
N ALA A 303 -34.89 18.99 -5.19
CA ALA A 303 -36.06 18.35 -4.59
C ALA A 303 -37.32 19.22 -4.72
N SER A 304 -37.94 19.16 -5.90
CA SER A 304 -39.10 19.97 -6.29
C SER A 304 -40.40 19.34 -5.81
N SER A 305 -40.93 19.80 -4.67
CA SER A 305 -42.25 19.38 -4.19
C SER A 305 -43.37 20.10 -4.96
N THR A 306 -44.05 19.40 -5.88
CA THR A 306 -45.30 19.85 -6.51
C THR A 306 -46.39 18.78 -6.42
N ASN A 307 -47.61 19.22 -6.08
CA ASN A 307 -48.76 18.32 -5.90
C ASN A 307 -49.44 17.96 -7.22
N SER A 308 -50.12 16.82 -7.18
CA SER A 308 -50.80 16.10 -8.26
C SER A 308 -51.77 16.91 -9.14
N ALA A 309 -51.85 16.53 -10.42
CA ALA A 309 -53.07 16.57 -11.21
C ALA A 309 -53.11 15.46 -12.30
N THR A 310 -54.33 15.00 -12.58
CA THR A 310 -54.82 14.09 -13.66
C THR A 310 -54.38 14.50 -15.09
N SER A 311 -54.48 13.70 -16.18
CA SER A 311 -55.36 12.55 -16.55
C SER A 311 -54.74 11.76 -17.76
N SER A 312 -54.71 10.42 -17.78
CA SER A 312 -55.67 9.47 -18.41
C SER A 312 -55.54 9.20 -19.94
N ALA A 313 -55.69 7.91 -20.32
CA ALA A 313 -55.94 7.36 -21.68
C ALA A 313 -54.81 7.43 -22.74
N SER A 314 -54.78 6.65 -23.83
CA SER A 314 -55.07 5.21 -24.09
C SER A 314 -54.83 4.86 -25.58
N SER A 315 -54.54 3.57 -25.87
CA SER A 315 -54.87 2.81 -27.11
C SER A 315 -54.04 2.93 -28.42
N LEU A 316 -53.64 1.74 -28.95
CA LEU A 316 -53.60 1.29 -30.38
C LEU A 316 -52.71 2.06 -31.41
N ALA A 317 -52.50 1.64 -32.67
CA ALA A 317 -52.09 0.37 -33.34
C ALA A 317 -51.82 0.70 -34.86
N THR A 318 -51.38 -0.12 -35.85
CA THR A 318 -51.07 -1.56 -36.05
C THR A 318 -50.19 -1.74 -37.32
N SER A 319 -49.63 -2.95 -37.58
CA SER A 319 -49.27 -3.52 -38.94
C SER A 319 -48.15 -2.83 -39.78
N SER A 320 -47.48 -3.45 -40.79
CA SER A 320 -47.51 -4.81 -41.40
C SER A 320 -46.19 -5.17 -42.16
N ILE A 321 -46.07 -6.42 -42.62
CA ILE A 321 -44.90 -7.10 -43.23
C ILE A 321 -45.38 -7.74 -44.56
N PRO A 322 -44.71 -7.65 -45.76
CA PRO A 322 -43.56 -8.53 -46.06
C PRO A 322 -42.54 -8.18 -47.20
N ARG A 323 -41.41 -8.91 -47.18
CA ARG A 323 -40.60 -9.53 -48.27
C ARG A 323 -40.66 -9.01 -49.73
N SER A 324 -39.48 -9.01 -50.36
CA SER A 324 -39.21 -9.88 -51.53
C SER A 324 -37.72 -10.29 -51.60
N SER A 325 -37.36 -11.25 -52.48
CA SER A 325 -36.03 -11.89 -52.53
C SER A 325 -35.67 -12.37 -53.95
N SER A 326 -34.40 -12.28 -54.34
CA SER A 326 -33.85 -12.94 -55.53
C SER A 326 -32.37 -13.31 -55.34
N SER A 327 -31.83 -14.20 -56.18
CA SER A 327 -30.58 -14.95 -55.93
C SER A 327 -29.84 -15.31 -57.23
N ALA A 328 -28.63 -15.89 -57.10
CA ALA A 328 -27.90 -16.67 -58.13
C ALA A 328 -27.09 -15.83 -59.18
N VAL A 329 -26.00 -16.29 -59.83
CA VAL A 329 -25.21 -17.55 -59.69
C VAL A 329 -23.82 -17.48 -60.39
N ARG A 330 -22.77 -18.12 -59.80
CA ARG A 330 -21.48 -18.59 -60.41
C ARG A 330 -20.57 -17.52 -61.11
N SER A 331 -19.31 -17.77 -61.53
CA SER A 331 -18.46 -18.99 -61.53
C SER A 331 -16.93 -18.71 -61.42
N SER A 332 -16.22 -19.62 -60.73
CA SER A 332 -14.84 -20.14 -60.97
C SER A 332 -13.80 -19.41 -61.84
N SER A 333 -12.60 -19.17 -61.27
CA SER A 333 -11.30 -19.59 -61.86
C SER A 333 -10.17 -19.60 -60.81
N LEU A 334 -9.06 -20.31 -61.09
CA LEU A 334 -7.84 -20.40 -60.29
C LEU A 334 -6.62 -20.07 -61.18
N ALA A 335 -5.72 -19.19 -60.73
CA ALA A 335 -4.37 -19.03 -61.30
C ALA A 335 -3.43 -18.35 -60.30
N SER A 336 -2.14 -18.70 -60.35
CA SER A 336 -1.09 -18.24 -59.42
C SER A 336 -0.42 -16.93 -59.85
N SER A 337 0.06 -16.13 -58.88
CA SER A 337 1.42 -15.53 -58.88
C SER A 337 1.64 -14.67 -57.62
N SER A 338 2.85 -14.14 -57.42
CA SER A 338 3.34 -13.55 -56.18
C SER A 338 4.04 -12.20 -56.38
N ILE A 339 4.40 -11.54 -55.27
CA ILE A 339 5.20 -10.29 -55.16
C ILE A 339 4.41 -9.00 -55.46
N GLY A 340 4.60 -7.95 -54.64
CA GLY A 340 4.19 -6.57 -54.98
C GLY A 340 3.74 -5.71 -53.80
N SER A 341 4.66 -5.02 -53.13
CA SER A 341 4.34 -4.03 -52.08
C SER A 341 3.66 -2.78 -52.65
N SER A 342 2.61 -2.29 -51.99
CA SER A 342 2.29 -0.84 -51.96
C SER A 342 1.37 -0.52 -50.77
N VAL A 343 1.58 0.65 -50.16
CA VAL A 343 0.82 1.15 -48.99
C VAL A 343 -0.03 2.35 -49.41
N PRO A 344 -1.35 2.35 -49.17
CA PRO A 344 -2.16 3.57 -49.20
C PRO A 344 -1.97 4.35 -47.89
N ALA A 345 -1.55 5.61 -47.98
CA ALA A 345 -1.51 6.50 -46.82
C ALA A 345 -2.92 6.99 -46.45
N VAL A 346 -3.21 7.06 -45.16
CA VAL A 346 -4.44 7.69 -44.63
C VAL A 346 -4.04 8.93 -43.84
N SER A 347 -4.64 10.07 -44.19
CA SER A 347 -4.36 11.37 -43.58
C SER A 347 -5.02 11.52 -42.20
N SER A 348 -4.20 11.64 -41.14
CA SER A 348 -4.68 11.99 -39.81
C SER A 348 -4.90 13.50 -39.69
N SER A 349 -6.15 13.91 -39.52
CA SER A 349 -6.51 15.29 -39.17
C SER A 349 -6.19 15.57 -37.69
N SER A 350 -5.35 16.56 -37.44
CA SER A 350 -4.93 16.95 -36.09
C SER A 350 -6.03 17.72 -35.36
N SER A 351 -6.62 17.11 -34.34
CA SER A 351 -7.36 17.84 -33.30
C SER A 351 -6.40 18.20 -32.17
N SER A 352 -6.13 19.49 -32.00
CA SER A 352 -5.25 20.00 -30.95
C SER A 352 -5.97 20.00 -29.60
N SER A 353 -5.80 18.93 -28.82
CA SER A 353 -6.17 18.95 -27.40
C SER A 353 -5.24 19.89 -26.63
N THR A 354 -5.80 20.95 -26.03
CA THR A 354 -5.08 21.86 -25.14
C THR A 354 -4.52 21.08 -23.94
N PRO A 355 -3.27 21.30 -23.50
CA PRO A 355 -2.75 20.66 -22.29
C PRO A 355 -3.60 21.01 -21.08
N SER A 356 -3.91 20.01 -20.24
CA SER A 356 -4.52 20.25 -18.93
C SER A 356 -3.56 21.08 -18.07
N VAL A 357 -4.07 22.13 -17.41
CA VAL A 357 -3.27 22.99 -16.54
C VAL A 357 -2.58 22.14 -15.46
N ALA A 358 -1.25 22.16 -15.46
CA ALA A 358 -0.46 21.37 -14.53
C ALA A 358 -0.71 21.81 -13.08
N GLN A 359 -1.02 20.85 -12.20
CA GLN A 359 -1.30 21.11 -10.79
C GLN A 359 0.02 21.29 -10.03
N CYS A 360 0.43 22.55 -9.83
CA CYS A 360 1.70 22.90 -9.18
C CYS A 360 1.63 22.93 -7.64
N SER A 361 0.47 22.69 -7.04
CA SER A 361 0.36 22.55 -5.58
C SER A 361 1.23 21.39 -5.07
N ALA A 362 1.60 21.45 -3.79
CA ALA A 362 2.10 20.27 -3.09
C ALA A 362 1.11 19.10 -3.27
N TYR A 363 1.64 17.89 -3.37
CA TYR A 363 0.90 16.65 -3.57
C TYR A 363 1.07 15.70 -2.39
N GLU A 364 -0.04 15.15 -1.93
CA GLU A 364 -0.10 14.09 -0.93
C GLU A 364 -0.60 12.82 -1.62
N TRP A 365 0.06 11.69 -1.34
CA TRP A 365 -0.36 10.40 -1.87
C TRP A 365 -1.62 9.90 -1.14
N PRO A 366 -2.65 9.41 -1.85
CA PRO A 366 -3.77 8.73 -1.22
C PRO A 366 -3.30 7.40 -0.59
N LYS A 367 -4.05 6.95 0.42
CA LYS A 367 -3.83 5.64 1.06
C LYS A 367 -3.88 4.49 0.05
N TYR A 368 -3.22 3.39 0.42
CA TYR A 368 -3.24 2.14 -0.33
C TYR A 368 -4.46 1.33 0.06
N GLU A 369 -5.28 0.94 -0.93
CA GLU A 369 -6.52 0.21 -0.72
C GLU A 369 -6.56 -1.10 -1.53
N PRO A 370 -6.89 -2.26 -0.93
CA PRO A 370 -7.12 -2.46 0.50
C PRO A 370 -5.85 -2.20 1.31
N ASP A 371 -6.01 -1.76 2.56
CA ASP A 371 -4.90 -1.74 3.52
C ASP A 371 -4.25 -3.12 3.62
N LEU A 372 -2.94 -3.19 3.35
CA LEU A 372 -2.14 -4.41 3.45
C LEU A 372 -1.73 -4.75 4.90
N ASN A 373 -2.37 -4.17 5.91
CA ASN A 373 -2.02 -4.39 7.30
C ASN A 373 -2.37 -5.82 7.75
N TYR A 374 -1.33 -6.62 7.99
CA TYR A 374 -1.44 -8.02 8.39
C TYR A 374 -0.75 -8.31 9.73
N ASP A 375 -1.28 -9.27 10.47
CA ASP A 375 -0.78 -9.72 11.76
C ASP A 375 -0.98 -11.23 11.87
N PHE A 376 0.09 -12.02 11.94
CA PHE A 376 0.00 -13.48 11.96
C PHE A 376 -0.67 -14.02 13.23
N ARG A 377 -0.87 -13.20 14.28
CA ARG A 377 -1.67 -13.59 15.46
C ARG A 377 -3.15 -13.77 15.14
N THR A 378 -3.64 -13.35 13.96
CA THR A 378 -4.99 -13.71 13.50
C THR A 378 -5.08 -15.10 12.86
N ASP A 379 -3.96 -15.66 12.40
CA ASP A 379 -3.89 -17.00 11.79
C ASP A 379 -3.67 -18.11 12.82
N PHE A 380 -3.04 -17.78 13.97
CA PHE A 380 -2.51 -18.77 14.91
C PHE A 380 -2.95 -18.50 16.36
N GLY A 381 -3.39 -19.56 17.04
CA GLY A 381 -3.57 -19.54 18.50
C GLY A 381 -2.24 -19.50 19.25
N GLN A 382 -2.28 -19.20 20.55
CA GLN A 382 -1.08 -19.20 21.39
C GLN A 382 -0.40 -20.58 21.42
N VAL A 383 0.92 -20.59 21.27
CA VAL A 383 1.72 -21.82 21.20
C VAL A 383 2.12 -22.27 22.60
N ASP A 384 1.61 -23.42 23.02
CA ASP A 384 1.84 -23.98 24.35
C ASP A 384 3.20 -24.70 24.45
N THR A 385 4.20 -23.95 24.92
CA THR A 385 5.57 -24.41 25.14
C THR A 385 5.70 -25.54 26.16
N SER A 386 4.72 -25.73 27.06
CA SER A 386 4.74 -26.83 28.03
C SER A 386 4.59 -28.22 27.38
N LYS A 387 4.08 -28.25 26.14
CA LYS A 387 3.92 -29.47 25.33
C LYS A 387 5.10 -29.73 24.39
N PHE A 388 6.10 -28.86 24.34
CA PHE A 388 7.21 -28.95 23.38
C PHE A 388 8.07 -30.20 23.58
N LYS A 389 8.41 -30.84 22.47
CA LYS A 389 9.31 -31.99 22.40
C LYS A 389 10.65 -31.59 21.78
N VAL A 390 11.73 -32.23 22.20
CA VAL A 390 13.03 -32.09 21.52
C VAL A 390 12.97 -32.83 20.20
N TYR A 391 13.16 -32.10 19.09
CA TYR A 391 13.42 -32.72 17.79
C TYR A 391 14.93 -32.92 17.65
N ASN A 392 15.45 -34.12 17.87
CA ASN A 392 16.91 -34.34 17.86
C ASN A 392 17.55 -34.05 16.48
N GLY A 393 16.88 -34.37 15.38
CA GLY A 393 17.36 -34.19 13.99
C GLY A 393 18.51 -35.13 13.60
N CYS A 394 19.54 -35.26 14.44
CA CYS A 394 20.68 -36.14 14.28
C CYS A 394 20.49 -37.52 14.96
N PRO A 395 21.29 -38.54 14.55
CA PRO A 395 21.39 -39.82 15.24
C PRO A 395 21.75 -39.66 16.73
N ALA A 396 21.09 -40.42 17.60
CA ALA A 396 21.23 -40.27 19.05
C ALA A 396 22.66 -40.55 19.59
N ASN A 397 23.50 -41.26 18.84
CA ASN A 397 24.89 -41.53 19.20
C ASN A 397 25.85 -40.37 18.92
N THR A 398 25.51 -39.41 18.05
CA THR A 398 26.37 -38.22 17.81
C THR A 398 26.08 -37.07 18.76
N ILE A 399 24.92 -37.09 19.44
CA ILE A 399 24.49 -36.09 20.42
C ILE A 399 25.14 -36.41 21.77
N ALA A 400 25.85 -35.44 22.34
CA ALA A 400 26.44 -35.53 23.69
C ALA A 400 25.59 -34.81 24.74
N GLY A 401 24.75 -33.85 24.33
CA GLY A 401 23.82 -33.19 25.24
C GLY A 401 22.80 -32.30 24.52
N VAL A 402 21.72 -32.03 25.25
CA VAL A 402 20.65 -31.11 24.87
C VAL A 402 20.28 -30.29 26.11
N LYS A 403 20.04 -28.99 25.92
CA LYS A 403 19.56 -28.08 26.97
C LYS A 403 18.38 -27.27 26.44
N THR A 404 17.24 -27.34 27.11
CA THR A 404 16.00 -26.67 26.69
C THR A 404 15.66 -25.49 27.60
N LYS A 405 15.06 -24.45 27.04
CA LYS A 405 14.48 -23.33 27.80
C LYS A 405 13.38 -22.66 26.98
N GLY A 406 12.19 -22.56 27.55
CA GLY A 406 11.02 -21.93 26.92
C GLY A 406 10.70 -22.53 25.55
N ARG A 407 11.10 -21.83 24.49
CA ARG A 407 10.79 -22.13 23.08
C ARG A 407 11.90 -22.84 22.33
N PHE A 408 13.09 -22.97 22.93
CA PHE A 408 14.32 -23.39 22.26
C PHE A 408 15.01 -24.60 22.90
N ALA A 409 15.69 -25.38 22.06
CA ALA A 409 16.61 -26.45 22.43
C ALA A 409 17.99 -26.17 21.83
N PHE A 410 19.03 -26.25 22.66
CA PHE A 410 20.43 -26.15 22.25
C PHE A 410 21.04 -27.55 22.26
N ILE A 411 21.57 -28.02 21.14
CA ILE A 411 22.01 -29.41 20.89
C ILE A 411 23.49 -29.41 20.52
N TRP A 412 24.29 -30.30 21.12
CA TRP A 412 25.72 -30.44 20.82
C TRP A 412 26.19 -31.90 20.78
N GLY A 413 27.24 -32.15 20.01
CA GLY A 413 27.93 -33.43 19.93
C GLY A 413 29.18 -33.51 20.82
N HIS A 414 29.86 -34.66 20.76
CA HIS A 414 30.95 -35.02 21.68
C HIS A 414 32.21 -34.14 21.57
N ASN A 415 32.35 -33.34 20.49
CA ASN A 415 33.47 -32.42 20.27
C ASN A 415 33.13 -30.95 20.63
N ARG A 416 32.15 -30.69 21.50
CA ARG A 416 31.82 -29.34 22.01
C ARG A 416 33.10 -28.61 22.47
N ASN A 417 33.32 -27.39 21.95
CA ASN A 417 34.48 -26.59 22.29
C ASN A 417 34.52 -26.33 23.82
N PRO A 418 35.64 -26.60 24.51
CA PRO A 418 35.73 -26.49 25.98
C PRO A 418 35.61 -25.06 26.51
N ALA A 419 35.72 -24.02 25.66
CA ALA A 419 35.46 -22.64 26.05
C ALA A 419 33.97 -22.33 26.27
N ILE A 420 33.05 -23.17 25.77
CA ILE A 420 31.60 -22.95 25.90
C ILE A 420 31.15 -23.44 27.28
N THR A 421 30.75 -22.51 28.15
CA THR A 421 30.14 -22.88 29.44
C THR A 421 28.65 -23.13 29.29
N ASP A 422 28.06 -23.81 30.28
CA ASP A 422 26.61 -24.01 30.34
C ASP A 422 25.84 -22.70 30.61
N ALA A 423 26.50 -21.69 31.18
CA ALA A 423 25.97 -20.35 31.38
C ALA A 423 25.93 -19.54 30.06
N ASP A 424 26.84 -19.81 29.13
CA ASP A 424 26.77 -19.23 27.77
C ASP A 424 25.57 -19.78 27.01
N ILE A 425 25.32 -21.09 27.11
CA ILE A 425 24.12 -21.72 26.55
C ILE A 425 22.85 -21.16 27.20
N ASP A 426 22.82 -20.99 28.53
CA ASP A 426 21.69 -20.34 29.22
C ASP A 426 21.48 -18.90 28.76
N ARG A 427 22.54 -18.11 28.56
CA ARG A 427 22.45 -16.73 28.04
C ARG A 427 21.89 -16.70 26.61
N VAL A 428 22.41 -17.55 25.72
CA VAL A 428 21.92 -17.66 24.33
C VAL A 428 20.45 -18.04 24.30
N LEU A 429 20.05 -19.07 25.06
CA LEU A 429 18.66 -19.49 25.18
C LEU A 429 17.76 -18.40 25.79
N THR A 430 18.24 -17.65 26.79
CA THR A 430 17.45 -16.57 27.42
C THR A 430 17.19 -15.44 26.43
N ASN A 431 18.24 -14.95 25.77
CA ASN A 431 18.15 -13.92 24.73
C ASN A 431 17.15 -14.33 23.64
N LEU A 432 17.29 -15.54 23.07
CA LEU A 432 16.43 -16.01 21.99
C LEU A 432 14.96 -16.17 22.41
N ASN A 433 14.67 -16.52 23.67
CA ASN A 433 13.28 -16.52 24.16
C ASN A 433 12.71 -15.10 24.22
N GLU A 434 13.42 -14.14 24.81
CA GLU A 434 13.00 -12.72 24.84
C GLU A 434 12.76 -12.17 23.42
N ASP A 435 13.60 -12.57 22.47
CA ASP A 435 13.56 -12.15 21.07
C ASP A 435 12.38 -12.79 20.32
N ALA A 436 12.19 -14.12 20.42
CA ALA A 436 11.04 -14.82 19.85
C ALA A 436 9.69 -14.40 20.46
N ASP A 437 9.64 -14.13 21.77
CA ASP A 437 8.43 -13.68 22.44
C ASP A 437 8.05 -12.26 22.06
N TYR A 438 9.02 -11.36 21.82
CA TYR A 438 8.69 -10.03 21.33
C TYR A 438 8.28 -10.04 19.84
N ILE A 439 9.01 -10.75 18.99
CA ILE A 439 8.69 -10.93 17.56
C ILE A 439 7.27 -11.48 17.40
N HIS A 440 6.92 -12.53 18.16
CA HIS A 440 5.59 -13.13 18.10
C HIS A 440 4.52 -12.27 18.79
N ASN A 441 4.65 -12.05 20.10
CA ASN A 441 3.55 -11.52 20.92
C ASN A 441 3.33 -10.02 20.75
N VAL A 442 4.33 -9.24 20.32
CA VAL A 442 4.25 -7.77 20.19
C VAL A 442 4.27 -7.30 18.73
N MET A 443 5.14 -7.89 17.89
CA MET A 443 5.27 -7.48 16.48
C MET A 443 4.30 -8.19 15.53
N GLY A 444 3.64 -9.26 15.96
CA GLY A 444 2.63 -9.97 15.16
C GLY A 444 3.21 -10.91 14.10
N TRP A 445 4.42 -11.43 14.30
CA TRP A 445 5.06 -12.39 13.40
C TRP A 445 4.78 -13.84 13.82
N PRO A 446 4.90 -14.82 12.89
CA PRO A 446 4.59 -16.21 13.19
C PRO A 446 5.73 -16.87 13.97
N VAL A 447 5.47 -18.07 14.48
CA VAL A 447 6.51 -18.93 15.05
C VAL A 447 7.23 -19.69 13.93
N ASP A 448 8.40 -20.28 14.21
CA ASP A 448 9.06 -21.15 13.22
C ASP A 448 8.39 -22.53 13.11
N LYS A 449 8.75 -23.27 12.07
CA LYS A 449 8.10 -24.54 11.71
C LYS A 449 8.12 -25.57 12.83
N LEU A 450 9.24 -25.69 13.56
CA LEU A 450 9.36 -26.61 14.69
C LEU A 450 8.37 -26.25 15.81
N GLN A 451 8.28 -24.97 16.17
CA GLN A 451 7.32 -24.49 17.18
C GLN A 451 5.86 -24.64 16.73
N ALA A 452 5.56 -24.43 15.45
CA ALA A 452 4.23 -24.65 14.89
C ALA A 452 3.79 -26.12 14.96
N GLU A 453 4.73 -27.06 14.88
CA GLU A 453 4.50 -28.51 14.95
C GLU A 453 4.65 -29.08 16.38
N GLY A 454 4.86 -28.23 17.40
CA GLY A 454 4.92 -28.65 18.81
C GLY A 454 6.30 -29.14 19.28
N TYR A 455 7.37 -28.67 18.65
CA TYR A 455 8.76 -28.92 19.02
C TYR A 455 9.45 -27.65 19.50
N PHE A 456 10.53 -27.78 20.27
CA PHE A 456 11.45 -26.66 20.47
C PHE A 456 12.09 -26.26 19.14
N SER A 457 12.31 -24.95 18.94
CA SER A 457 13.20 -24.46 17.87
C SER A 457 14.64 -24.84 18.20
N ASN A 458 15.36 -25.35 17.20
CA ASN A 458 16.66 -25.97 17.42
C ASN A 458 17.83 -25.04 17.06
N ILE A 459 18.78 -24.98 18.00
CA ILE A 459 20.10 -24.40 17.85
C ILE A 459 21.10 -25.55 17.92
N TYR A 460 21.85 -25.79 16.85
CA TYR A 460 22.87 -26.84 16.81
C TYR A 460 24.27 -26.23 16.87
N LEU A 461 25.17 -26.86 17.63
CA LEU A 461 26.54 -26.40 17.80
C LEU A 461 27.46 -26.91 16.67
N TYR A 462 27.84 -26.02 15.75
CA TYR A 462 28.77 -26.28 14.65
C TYR A 462 30.15 -26.75 15.16
N GLY A 463 30.76 -27.70 14.44
CA GLY A 463 32.06 -28.26 14.77
C GLY A 463 32.07 -29.21 15.98
N SER A 464 30.92 -29.42 16.63
CA SER A 464 30.81 -30.30 17.80
C SER A 464 30.71 -31.79 17.47
N GLY A 465 30.84 -32.19 16.20
CA GLY A 465 30.73 -33.59 15.78
C GLY A 465 29.28 -34.11 15.69
N LEU A 466 28.33 -33.20 15.51
CA LEU A 466 26.96 -33.52 15.12
C LEU A 466 26.88 -33.94 13.65
N CYS A 467 25.72 -34.44 13.21
CA CYS A 467 25.47 -34.76 11.80
C CYS A 467 25.27 -33.54 10.89
N THR A 468 25.30 -32.33 11.46
CA THR A 468 25.06 -31.05 10.77
C THR A 468 26.22 -30.59 9.90
N ASP A 469 27.44 -31.06 10.19
CA ASP A 469 28.68 -30.56 9.63
C ASP A 469 29.85 -31.54 9.87
N SER A 470 31.02 -31.22 9.33
CA SER A 470 32.28 -31.96 9.55
C SER A 470 33.41 -31.02 9.99
N ALA A 471 33.10 -30.00 10.77
CA ALA A 471 33.99 -28.88 11.02
C ALA A 471 34.85 -29.03 12.30
N ALA A 472 35.89 -28.20 12.42
CA ALA A 472 36.62 -28.05 13.67
C ALA A 472 35.81 -27.25 14.68
N ASN A 473 35.87 -27.61 15.97
CA ASN A 473 35.20 -26.87 17.04
C ASN A 473 35.79 -25.47 17.30
N THR A 474 36.90 -25.12 16.63
CA THR A 474 37.53 -23.80 16.60
C THR A 474 37.05 -22.91 15.45
N GLU A 475 36.13 -23.38 14.59
CA GLU A 475 35.57 -22.55 13.52
C GLU A 475 34.72 -21.39 14.05
N ARG A 476 34.56 -20.34 13.25
CA ARG A 476 33.93 -19.07 13.69
C ARG A 476 32.79 -18.64 12.78
N GLY A 477 31.59 -18.51 13.34
CA GLY A 477 30.42 -17.93 12.69
C GLY A 477 29.10 -18.47 13.25
N GLY A 478 28.00 -17.98 12.70
CA GLY A 478 26.67 -18.54 12.85
C GLY A 478 25.86 -18.28 11.57
N TRP A 479 24.94 -19.18 11.23
CA TRP A 479 24.07 -19.06 10.06
C TRP A 479 22.80 -19.90 10.22
N GLN A 480 21.73 -19.50 9.55
CA GLN A 480 20.58 -20.39 9.32
C GLN A 480 20.96 -21.53 8.35
N SER A 481 20.49 -22.74 8.65
CA SER A 481 20.67 -23.93 7.83
C SER A 481 19.42 -24.81 7.89
N GLY A 482 19.42 -25.98 7.25
CA GLY A 482 18.29 -26.91 7.22
C GLY A 482 18.66 -28.32 7.70
N ILE A 483 17.77 -28.95 8.47
CA ILE A 483 17.86 -30.36 8.84
C ILE A 483 16.51 -31.04 8.62
N ASN A 484 16.48 -32.13 7.85
CA ASN A 484 15.29 -32.95 7.58
C ASN A 484 14.02 -32.17 7.14
N GLY A 485 14.19 -31.03 6.45
CA GLY A 485 13.07 -30.19 6.00
C GLY A 485 12.54 -29.18 7.03
N TYR A 486 13.30 -28.92 8.11
CA TYR A 486 13.10 -27.81 9.03
C TYR A 486 14.26 -26.81 8.91
N PRO A 487 14.00 -25.49 9.01
CA PRO A 487 15.06 -24.53 9.27
C PRO A 487 15.62 -24.70 10.69
N MET A 488 16.90 -24.43 10.88
CA MET A 488 17.61 -24.49 12.16
C MET A 488 18.62 -23.36 12.27
N VAL A 489 18.95 -22.96 13.50
CA VAL A 489 20.09 -22.06 13.76
C VAL A 489 21.35 -22.90 13.97
N LEU A 490 22.42 -22.60 13.23
CA LEU A 490 23.73 -23.24 13.40
C LEU A 490 24.72 -22.21 13.96
N LEU A 491 25.27 -22.45 15.15
CA LEU A 491 26.22 -21.54 15.80
C LEU A 491 27.54 -22.26 16.07
N SER A 492 28.68 -21.63 15.78
CA SER A 492 29.98 -22.10 16.27
C SER A 492 30.24 -21.61 17.70
N TYR A 493 31.38 -21.99 18.29
CA TYR A 493 31.74 -21.58 19.65
C TYR A 493 31.77 -20.05 19.84
N TYR A 494 32.17 -19.27 18.83
CA TYR A 494 32.45 -17.84 19.00
C TYR A 494 31.19 -17.00 19.29
N PRO A 495 30.09 -17.07 18.51
CA PRO A 495 28.84 -16.41 18.89
C PRO A 495 28.30 -16.89 20.24
N VAL A 496 28.44 -18.18 20.54
CA VAL A 496 27.93 -18.76 21.79
C VAL A 496 28.60 -18.12 23.00
N ILE A 497 29.93 -17.97 23.02
CA ILE A 497 30.67 -17.37 24.16
C ILE A 497 30.70 -15.84 24.18
N THR A 498 30.26 -15.14 23.13
CA THR A 498 30.45 -13.69 22.98
C THR A 498 29.13 -12.93 23.18
N PRO A 499 28.90 -12.22 24.31
CA PRO A 499 27.60 -11.61 24.61
C PRO A 499 27.11 -10.57 23.60
N SER A 500 28.01 -9.86 22.90
CA SER A 500 27.65 -8.90 21.85
C SER A 500 27.06 -9.55 20.59
N GLU A 501 27.26 -10.85 20.40
CA GLU A 501 26.74 -11.60 19.24
C GLU A 501 25.25 -11.96 19.38
N ARG A 502 24.53 -11.45 20.41
CA ARG A 502 23.06 -11.53 20.50
C ARG A 502 22.40 -11.07 19.19
N GLY A 503 22.93 -10.01 18.57
CA GLY A 503 22.47 -9.53 17.26
C GLY A 503 22.55 -10.61 16.17
N GLY A 504 23.74 -11.18 15.93
CA GLY A 504 23.91 -12.23 14.93
C GLY A 504 23.03 -13.46 15.22
N ILE A 505 23.03 -13.94 16.46
CA ILE A 505 22.21 -15.10 16.86
C ILE A 505 20.70 -14.86 16.62
N THR A 506 20.21 -13.65 16.85
CA THR A 506 18.81 -13.28 16.61
C THR A 506 18.51 -13.16 15.10
N HIS A 507 19.47 -12.72 14.30
CA HIS A 507 19.36 -12.68 12.84
C HIS A 507 19.12 -14.09 12.28
N GLU A 508 19.93 -15.07 12.69
CA GLU A 508 19.79 -16.46 12.23
C GLU A 508 18.48 -17.11 12.67
N PHE A 509 17.93 -16.73 13.83
CA PHE A 509 16.58 -17.15 14.22
C PHE A 509 15.49 -16.48 13.37
N ILE A 510 15.64 -15.21 12.99
CA ILE A 510 14.70 -14.51 12.10
C ILE A 510 14.60 -15.21 10.73
N HIS A 511 15.72 -15.70 10.18
CA HIS A 511 15.72 -16.54 8.98
C HIS A 511 14.84 -17.80 9.13
N THR A 512 14.78 -18.45 10.31
CA THR A 512 13.94 -19.65 10.50
C THR A 512 12.44 -19.32 10.46
N ILE A 513 12.04 -18.15 10.96
CA ILE A 513 10.66 -17.63 10.85
C ILE A 513 10.31 -17.35 9.38
N MET A 514 11.19 -16.66 8.63
CA MET A 514 10.93 -16.36 7.22
C MET A 514 10.86 -17.63 6.35
N ALA A 515 11.80 -18.56 6.53
CA ALA A 515 11.82 -19.84 5.82
C ALA A 515 10.54 -20.68 6.06
N THR A 516 9.95 -20.57 7.26
CA THR A 516 8.66 -21.22 7.61
C THR A 516 7.49 -20.71 6.77
N ARG A 517 7.59 -19.50 6.20
CA ARG A 517 6.57 -18.90 5.32
C ARG A 517 6.80 -19.14 3.82
N GLY A 518 7.86 -19.87 3.48
CA GLY A 518 8.30 -20.09 2.10
C GLY A 518 9.08 -18.90 1.53
N ASN A 519 9.96 -19.20 0.58
CA ASN A 519 10.92 -18.23 0.07
C ASN A 519 10.23 -17.07 -0.68
N LYS A 520 10.74 -15.86 -0.45
CA LYS A 520 10.57 -14.72 -1.36
C LYS A 520 11.84 -14.51 -2.17
N ALA A 521 11.81 -13.51 -3.07
CA ALA A 521 12.96 -13.17 -3.89
C ALA A 521 14.20 -12.97 -3.00
N ALA A 522 15.35 -13.49 -3.43
CA ALA A 522 16.54 -13.60 -2.57
C ALA A 522 16.94 -12.28 -1.89
N TRP A 523 16.81 -11.15 -2.60
CA TRP A 523 17.10 -9.82 -2.05
C TRP A 523 16.17 -9.42 -0.89
N PHE A 524 14.93 -9.92 -0.89
CA PHE A 524 13.90 -9.58 0.10
C PHE A 524 13.85 -10.56 1.26
N ASN A 525 14.46 -11.74 1.14
CA ASN A 525 14.74 -12.58 2.31
C ASN A 525 15.79 -11.85 3.16
N GLU A 526 16.97 -11.56 2.61
CA GLU A 526 18.05 -10.87 3.32
C GLU A 526 17.65 -9.46 3.82
N GLY A 527 17.14 -8.60 2.93
CA GLY A 527 16.64 -7.27 3.28
C GLY A 527 15.39 -7.28 4.19
N GLY A 528 14.64 -8.39 4.20
CA GLY A 528 13.51 -8.63 5.10
C GLY A 528 13.94 -9.07 6.50
N ASN A 529 14.99 -9.87 6.60
CA ASN A 529 15.60 -10.30 7.85
C ASN A 529 16.25 -9.11 8.58
N THR A 530 17.04 -8.29 7.86
CA THR A 530 17.63 -7.06 8.40
C THR A 530 16.54 -6.07 8.83
N TRP A 531 15.50 -5.87 8.02
CA TRP A 531 14.33 -5.06 8.38
C TRP A 531 13.65 -5.56 9.67
N LEU A 532 13.34 -6.85 9.78
CA LEU A 532 12.61 -7.39 10.92
C LEU A 532 13.44 -7.24 12.22
N GLN A 533 14.75 -7.46 12.13
CA GLN A 533 15.68 -7.24 13.24
C GLN A 533 15.78 -5.77 13.66
N MET A 534 15.85 -4.84 12.71
CA MET A 534 15.88 -3.40 13.00
C MET A 534 14.58 -2.95 13.66
N ASN A 535 13.43 -3.43 13.16
CA ASN A 535 12.12 -3.10 13.72
C ASN A 535 11.89 -3.75 15.10
N LEU A 536 12.50 -4.90 15.39
CA LEU A 536 12.51 -5.51 16.72
C LEU A 536 13.16 -4.57 17.74
N GLU A 537 14.37 -4.10 17.45
CA GLU A 537 15.09 -3.17 18.32
C GLU A 537 14.34 -1.84 18.47
N ALA A 538 13.96 -1.21 17.36
CA ALA A 538 13.27 0.08 17.38
C ALA A 538 11.90 0.03 18.08
N SER A 539 11.15 -1.08 17.99
CA SER A 539 9.88 -1.25 18.71
C SER A 539 10.08 -1.39 20.22
N ARG A 540 11.21 -1.95 20.66
CA ARG A 540 11.54 -2.17 22.07
C ARG A 540 12.07 -0.94 22.77
N THR A 541 13.04 -0.26 22.15
CA THR A 541 13.84 0.79 22.81
C THR A 541 13.56 2.18 22.26
N GLY A 542 12.83 2.30 21.15
CA GLY A 542 12.66 3.56 20.42
C GLY A 542 13.89 4.00 19.64
N ASN A 543 14.98 3.20 19.63
CA ASN A 543 16.20 3.52 18.92
C ASN A 543 16.14 3.03 17.47
N TYR A 544 16.14 3.97 16.53
CA TYR A 544 16.13 3.68 15.10
C TYR A 544 17.56 3.55 14.58
N GLY A 545 18.01 2.30 14.36
CA GLY A 545 19.31 1.97 13.77
C GLY A 545 19.15 1.18 12.47
N VAL A 546 20.03 1.42 11.50
CA VAL A 546 20.07 0.73 10.20
C VAL A 546 21.50 0.28 9.86
N GLY A 547 21.63 -0.66 8.94
CA GLY A 547 22.91 -1.29 8.58
C GLY A 547 23.82 -0.42 7.73
N PHE A 548 25.11 -0.76 7.72
CA PHE A 548 26.11 -0.11 6.87
C PHE A 548 25.76 -0.16 5.38
N LEU A 549 25.15 -1.27 4.93
CA LEU A 549 24.77 -1.51 3.55
C LEU A 549 23.44 -0.85 3.14
N ASP A 550 22.67 -0.29 4.08
CA ASP A 550 21.36 0.29 3.77
C ASP A 550 21.42 1.54 2.90
N ALA A 551 22.59 2.17 2.78
CA ALA A 551 22.81 3.31 1.91
C ALA A 551 23.12 2.94 0.45
N THR A 552 23.26 1.66 0.09
CA THR A 552 23.55 1.20 -1.29
C THR A 552 22.47 1.65 -2.27
N SER A 553 21.19 1.38 -1.99
CA SER A 553 20.07 1.75 -2.87
C SER A 553 19.85 3.26 -2.96
N PHE A 554 20.23 4.03 -1.94
CA PHE A 554 20.20 5.50 -1.95
C PHE A 554 21.35 6.10 -2.78
N LEU A 555 22.55 5.52 -2.70
CA LEU A 555 23.77 6.00 -3.36
C LEU A 555 23.92 5.50 -4.81
N ALA A 556 23.01 4.64 -5.26
CA ALA A 556 22.86 4.24 -6.66
C ALA A 556 21.36 4.03 -7.01
N PRO A 557 20.51 5.07 -6.96
CA PRO A 557 19.05 4.93 -7.04
C PRO A 557 18.53 4.48 -8.42
N HIS A 558 19.41 4.47 -9.43
CA HIS A 558 19.14 3.93 -10.75
C HIS A 558 19.02 2.40 -10.75
N MET A 559 19.54 1.74 -9.71
CA MET A 559 19.28 0.33 -9.43
C MET A 559 17.79 0.10 -9.15
N PRO A 560 17.16 -0.93 -9.73
CA PRO A 560 15.83 -1.44 -9.37
C PRO A 560 15.63 -1.63 -7.87
N ILE A 561 14.37 -1.65 -7.42
CA ILE A 561 14.01 -2.03 -6.06
C ILE A 561 14.33 -3.52 -5.85
N GLU A 562 13.95 -4.37 -6.81
CA GLU A 562 14.11 -5.82 -6.72
C GLU A 562 15.49 -6.30 -7.20
N ASN A 563 16.55 -5.90 -6.50
CA ASN A 563 17.93 -6.06 -6.97
C ASN A 563 18.86 -6.75 -5.96
N TYR A 564 19.30 -7.97 -6.29
CA TYR A 564 20.32 -8.69 -5.55
C TYR A 564 21.74 -8.27 -6.01
N SER A 565 22.61 -7.87 -5.09
CA SER A 565 24.00 -7.44 -5.38
C SER A 565 24.21 -6.25 -6.34
N GLY A 566 23.14 -5.52 -6.70
CA GLY A 566 23.22 -4.13 -7.15
C GLY A 566 23.54 -3.91 -8.62
N TRP A 567 24.58 -3.12 -8.90
CA TRP A 567 24.96 -2.67 -10.25
C TRP A 567 26.22 -3.40 -10.73
N LEU A 568 26.05 -4.24 -11.76
CA LEU A 568 27.02 -5.23 -12.20
C LEU A 568 28.07 -4.66 -13.17
N GLN A 569 29.24 -5.29 -13.22
CA GLN A 569 30.44 -4.79 -13.89
C GLN A 569 30.25 -4.54 -15.40
N ASP A 570 29.34 -5.26 -16.06
CA ASP A 570 28.90 -5.08 -17.45
C ASP A 570 27.95 -3.87 -17.67
N GLY A 571 27.55 -3.19 -16.58
CA GLY A 571 26.60 -2.08 -16.57
C GLY A 571 25.14 -2.48 -16.32
N SER A 572 24.82 -3.78 -16.31
CA SER A 572 23.48 -4.32 -16.03
C SER A 572 23.19 -4.38 -14.52
N PHE A 573 22.03 -4.91 -14.13
CA PHE A 573 21.63 -5.05 -12.72
C PHE A 573 21.61 -6.51 -12.28
N GLY A 574 21.76 -6.78 -10.98
CA GLY A 574 21.38 -8.09 -10.45
C GLY A 574 19.86 -8.26 -10.48
N GLY A 575 19.40 -9.47 -10.80
CA GLY A 575 17.97 -9.79 -10.71
C GLY A 575 17.51 -10.02 -9.26
N PRO A 576 16.21 -10.25 -9.03
CA PRO A 576 15.65 -10.44 -7.69
C PRO A 576 16.16 -11.70 -6.95
N ASN A 577 16.65 -12.70 -7.69
CA ASN A 577 17.11 -14.01 -7.22
C ASN A 577 18.57 -14.27 -7.61
N ALA A 578 19.41 -13.23 -7.57
CA ALA A 578 20.83 -13.29 -7.98
C ALA A 578 21.05 -13.60 -9.47
N GLU A 579 20.05 -13.41 -10.35
CA GLU A 579 20.21 -13.56 -11.80
C GLU A 579 21.30 -12.58 -12.29
N GLY A 580 22.21 -13.08 -13.12
CA GLY A 580 23.40 -12.35 -13.58
C GLY A 580 24.55 -12.28 -12.55
N VAL A 581 24.29 -12.56 -11.27
CA VAL A 581 25.25 -12.40 -10.16
C VAL A 581 26.13 -13.64 -9.97
N ASP A 582 25.53 -14.82 -9.73
CA ASP A 582 26.31 -16.07 -9.61
C ASP A 582 26.83 -16.50 -10.99
N ARG A 583 28.10 -16.18 -11.24
CA ARG A 583 28.85 -16.66 -12.39
C ARG A 583 30.11 -17.37 -11.92
N ARG A 584 30.44 -18.44 -12.62
CA ARG A 584 31.62 -19.28 -12.36
C ARG A 584 32.49 -19.40 -13.59
N VAL A 585 33.80 -19.38 -13.37
CA VAL A 585 34.83 -19.65 -14.39
C VAL A 585 35.70 -20.77 -13.83
N ASN A 586 35.92 -21.82 -14.60
CA ASN A 586 36.67 -23.02 -14.18
C ASN A 586 36.17 -23.63 -12.85
N GLY A 587 34.85 -23.52 -12.59
CA GLY A 587 34.19 -23.99 -11.34
C GLY A 587 34.22 -22.99 -10.17
N GLN A 588 35.15 -22.02 -10.17
CA GLN A 588 35.30 -21.02 -9.13
C GLN A 588 34.36 -19.83 -9.37
N GLN A 589 33.73 -19.29 -8.32
CA GLN A 589 32.88 -18.10 -8.40
C GLN A 589 33.72 -16.86 -8.72
N ILE A 590 33.25 -16.04 -9.66
CA ILE A 590 33.82 -14.73 -9.99
C ILE A 590 32.96 -13.61 -9.44
N SER A 591 33.56 -12.46 -9.15
CA SER A 591 32.80 -11.26 -8.81
C SER A 591 32.21 -10.63 -10.06
N THR A 592 30.90 -10.39 -10.05
CA THR A 592 30.16 -9.71 -11.12
C THR A 592 29.67 -8.32 -10.69
N TRP A 593 29.76 -7.98 -9.41
CA TRP A 593 29.24 -6.75 -8.80
C TRP A 593 30.32 -5.67 -8.62
N ARG A 594 29.88 -4.43 -8.38
CA ARG A 594 30.77 -3.37 -7.87
C ARG A 594 30.95 -3.49 -6.37
N GLU A 595 32.14 -3.10 -5.92
CA GLU A 595 32.49 -2.93 -4.52
C GLU A 595 31.38 -2.18 -3.76
N TYR A 596 31.04 -2.64 -2.56
CA TYR A 596 30.00 -2.08 -1.67
C TYR A 596 28.56 -2.23 -2.19
N LEU A 597 28.28 -2.03 -3.48
CA LEU A 597 26.96 -2.29 -4.09
C LEU A 597 26.60 -3.78 -4.13
N GLY A 598 27.58 -4.69 -4.11
CA GLY A 598 27.37 -6.13 -3.89
C GLY A 598 26.57 -6.45 -2.63
N GLY A 599 26.63 -5.58 -1.61
CA GLY A 599 25.86 -5.69 -0.38
C GLY A 599 24.38 -5.26 -0.48
N ASN A 600 23.89 -4.80 -1.64
CA ASN A 600 22.52 -4.27 -1.79
C ASN A 600 21.43 -5.30 -1.43
N GLN A 601 21.74 -6.60 -1.50
CA GLN A 601 20.83 -7.67 -1.06
C GLN A 601 20.38 -7.55 0.41
N TYR A 602 21.19 -6.95 1.30
CA TYR A 602 20.88 -6.80 2.72
C TYR A 602 20.06 -5.54 3.04
N ASN A 603 19.65 -4.76 2.02
CA ASN A 603 19.03 -3.45 2.22
C ASN A 603 17.54 -3.54 2.62
N ALA A 604 17.23 -2.96 3.78
CA ALA A 604 15.90 -2.86 4.36
C ALA A 604 15.10 -1.62 3.89
N ALA A 605 15.63 -0.73 3.05
CA ALA A 605 15.00 0.57 2.75
C ALA A 605 13.58 0.47 2.17
N PHE A 606 13.33 -0.46 1.25
CA PHE A 606 11.97 -0.68 0.72
C PHE A 606 11.04 -1.33 1.77
N PRO A 607 11.44 -2.42 2.49
CA PRO A 607 10.73 -2.88 3.68
C PRO A 607 10.38 -1.78 4.72
N HIS A 608 11.29 -0.84 5.00
CA HIS A 608 11.01 0.30 5.90
C HIS A 608 9.99 1.27 5.31
N PHE A 609 10.07 1.56 4.00
CA PHE A 609 9.04 2.34 3.32
C PHE A 609 7.66 1.68 3.42
N LEU A 610 7.56 0.36 3.16
CA LEU A 610 6.30 -0.39 3.28
C LEU A 610 5.71 -0.28 4.69
N GLY A 611 6.52 -0.52 5.72
CA GLY A 611 6.08 -0.48 7.12
C GLY A 611 5.70 0.90 7.66
N VAL A 612 6.13 1.98 7.01
CA VAL A 612 5.86 3.38 7.43
C VAL A 612 4.77 4.05 6.61
N HIS A 613 4.78 3.87 5.28
CA HIS A 613 3.96 4.66 4.34
C HIS A 613 2.89 3.83 3.61
N VAL A 614 2.98 2.49 3.60
CA VAL A 614 1.90 1.62 3.11
C VAL A 614 1.04 1.18 4.29
N SER A 615 1.54 0.30 5.16
CA SER A 615 1.01 0.05 6.50
C SER A 615 1.92 -0.82 7.35
N LYS A 616 1.75 -0.80 8.68
CA LYS A 616 2.62 -1.51 9.64
C LYS A 616 2.81 -2.99 9.29
N GLY A 617 1.72 -3.67 8.92
CA GLY A 617 1.72 -5.07 8.55
C GLY A 617 1.99 -5.38 7.07
N ALA A 618 2.27 -4.39 6.20
CA ALA A 618 2.45 -4.61 4.76
C ALA A 618 3.57 -5.60 4.42
N ASN A 619 4.64 -5.65 5.22
CA ASN A 619 5.67 -6.70 5.11
C ASN A 619 5.10 -8.08 5.45
N ALA A 620 4.42 -8.23 6.60
CA ALA A 620 3.80 -9.49 7.00
C ALA A 620 2.80 -10.01 5.94
N TRP A 621 2.05 -9.12 5.29
CA TRP A 621 1.14 -9.46 4.19
C TRP A 621 1.86 -10.12 3.01
N ILE A 622 3.07 -9.70 2.66
CA ILE A 622 3.84 -10.28 1.55
C ILE A 622 4.16 -11.76 1.81
N TRP A 623 4.55 -12.14 3.04
CA TRP A 623 4.77 -13.54 3.44
C TRP A 623 3.48 -14.31 3.79
N ALA A 624 2.37 -13.61 4.05
CA ALA A 624 1.09 -14.23 4.37
C ALA A 624 0.22 -14.54 3.15
N LYS A 625 0.12 -13.58 2.22
CA LYS A 625 -0.85 -13.55 1.10
C LYS A 625 -0.22 -13.23 -0.25
N GLY A 626 0.96 -12.62 -0.30
CA GLY A 626 1.64 -12.27 -1.56
C GLY A 626 1.87 -13.50 -2.45
N PRO A 627 1.20 -13.62 -3.62
CA PRO A 627 1.10 -14.89 -4.35
C PRO A 627 2.32 -15.23 -5.22
N HIS A 628 3.37 -14.42 -5.17
CA HIS A 628 4.55 -14.56 -6.01
C HIS A 628 5.84 -14.50 -5.20
N ASN A 629 6.92 -14.97 -5.84
CA ASN A 629 8.29 -14.84 -5.34
C ASN A 629 8.75 -13.36 -5.39
N HIS A 630 8.43 -12.67 -6.48
CA HIS A 630 8.65 -11.24 -6.67
C HIS A 630 7.67 -10.40 -5.83
N ILE A 631 8.18 -9.31 -5.28
CA ILE A 631 7.58 -8.47 -4.25
C ILE A 631 6.67 -7.43 -4.87
N LEU A 632 7.16 -6.68 -5.86
CA LEU A 632 6.37 -5.67 -6.57
C LEU A 632 5.19 -6.32 -7.31
N ARG A 633 5.42 -7.52 -7.89
CA ARG A 633 4.35 -8.35 -8.46
C ARG A 633 3.37 -8.87 -7.41
N SER A 634 3.84 -9.25 -6.21
CA SER A 634 2.95 -9.68 -5.11
C SER A 634 2.08 -8.53 -4.60
N LEU A 635 2.66 -7.34 -4.42
CA LEU A 635 1.95 -6.12 -4.06
C LEU A 635 0.92 -5.74 -5.14
N SER A 636 1.25 -5.93 -6.42
CA SER A 636 0.35 -5.63 -7.55
C SER A 636 -0.86 -6.57 -7.58
N ALA A 637 -0.68 -7.82 -7.15
CA ALA A 637 -1.80 -8.73 -6.92
C ALA A 637 -2.66 -8.39 -5.68
N GLY A 638 -2.18 -7.52 -4.77
CA GLY A 638 -2.89 -7.06 -3.57
C GLY A 638 -3.66 -5.74 -3.75
N VAL A 639 -2.97 -4.69 -4.18
CA VAL A 639 -3.52 -3.33 -4.35
C VAL A 639 -3.75 -2.92 -5.82
N GLY A 640 -3.43 -3.79 -6.78
CA GLY A 640 -3.53 -3.49 -8.20
C GLY A 640 -2.32 -2.73 -8.77
N GLU A 641 -2.16 -2.81 -10.08
CA GLU A 641 -1.01 -2.28 -10.81
C GLU A 641 -0.82 -0.76 -10.60
N GLU A 642 -1.87 0.06 -10.77
CA GLU A 642 -1.76 1.52 -10.64
C GLU A 642 -1.21 1.92 -9.27
N GLN A 643 -1.62 1.23 -8.21
CA GLN A 643 -1.16 1.51 -6.86
C GLN A 643 0.28 1.07 -6.64
N VAL A 644 0.76 -0.03 -7.24
CA VAL A 644 2.20 -0.36 -7.21
C VAL A 644 3.03 0.58 -8.06
N GLN A 645 2.54 1.01 -9.23
CA GLN A 645 3.21 2.06 -10.01
C GLN A 645 3.33 3.38 -9.21
N ARG A 646 2.27 3.74 -8.45
CA ARG A 646 2.28 4.86 -7.50
C ARG A 646 3.26 4.64 -6.35
N MET A 647 3.31 3.42 -5.80
CA MET A 647 4.18 3.02 -4.69
C MET A 647 5.66 3.09 -5.04
N ILE A 648 6.05 2.67 -6.25
CA ILE A 648 7.42 2.82 -6.76
C ILE A 648 7.78 4.31 -6.84
N MET A 649 6.90 5.14 -7.43
CA MET A 649 7.12 6.57 -7.56
C MET A 649 7.24 7.26 -6.19
N GLU A 650 6.36 6.92 -5.24
CA GLU A 650 6.41 7.42 -3.86
C GLU A 650 7.71 7.01 -3.16
N PHE A 651 8.08 5.73 -3.22
CA PHE A 651 9.34 5.24 -2.65
C PHE A 651 10.53 6.03 -3.20
N ARG A 652 10.60 6.27 -4.50
CA ARG A 652 11.72 7.01 -5.12
C ARG A 652 11.73 8.50 -4.76
N ALA A 653 10.57 9.13 -4.64
CA ALA A 653 10.46 10.51 -4.17
C ALA A 653 10.88 10.66 -2.69
N ARG A 654 10.45 9.73 -1.83
CA ARG A 654 10.87 9.68 -0.42
C ARG A 654 12.33 9.27 -0.25
N GLN A 655 12.85 8.38 -1.08
CA GLN A 655 14.28 8.01 -1.15
C GLN A 655 15.16 9.23 -1.41
N ALA A 656 14.80 10.06 -2.40
CA ALA A 656 15.54 11.29 -2.74
C ALA A 656 15.62 12.29 -1.58
N MET A 657 14.61 12.34 -0.72
CA MET A 657 14.52 13.26 0.43
C MET A 657 14.92 12.62 1.78
N VAL A 658 15.28 11.33 1.78
CA VAL A 658 15.46 10.48 2.97
C VAL A 658 14.27 10.59 3.95
N ASP A 659 13.05 10.49 3.41
CA ASP A 659 11.78 10.71 4.12
C ASP A 659 11.14 9.39 4.60
N PHE A 660 11.72 8.78 5.64
CA PHE A 660 11.32 7.46 6.18
C PHE A 660 10.75 7.57 7.60
N GLY A 661 10.09 8.69 7.92
CA GLY A 661 9.54 8.95 9.24
C GLY A 661 10.65 8.88 10.32
N PRO A 662 10.49 8.11 11.41
CA PRO A 662 11.51 7.97 12.45
C PRO A 662 12.87 7.47 11.93
N TRP A 663 12.89 6.62 10.91
CA TRP A 663 14.11 6.04 10.33
C TRP A 663 14.97 7.04 9.56
N SER A 664 14.45 8.24 9.24
CA SER A 664 15.10 9.23 8.38
C SER A 664 16.52 9.57 8.86
N ASN A 665 16.69 9.82 10.16
CA ASN A 665 18.00 10.14 10.73
C ASN A 665 18.94 8.93 10.79
N ALA A 666 18.41 7.71 10.92
CA ALA A 666 19.19 6.48 10.88
C ALA A 666 19.82 6.29 9.49
N PHE A 667 19.02 6.35 8.42
CA PHE A 667 19.52 6.24 7.04
C PHE A 667 20.55 7.33 6.70
N LYS A 668 20.40 8.55 7.23
CA LYS A 668 21.40 9.62 7.03
C LYS A 668 22.81 9.23 7.50
N VAL A 669 23.00 8.27 8.42
CA VAL A 669 24.33 7.86 8.91
C VAL A 669 25.15 7.07 7.86
N PRO A 670 24.77 5.86 7.40
CA PRO A 670 25.53 5.13 6.39
C PRO A 670 25.59 5.87 5.04
N ILE A 671 24.57 6.67 4.71
CA ILE A 671 24.56 7.55 3.53
C ILE A 671 25.67 8.60 3.65
N ASN A 672 25.80 9.27 4.80
CA ASN A 672 26.86 10.25 5.01
C ASN A 672 28.26 9.64 4.96
N ASN A 673 28.43 8.45 5.55
CA ASN A 673 29.71 7.77 5.68
C ASN A 673 30.24 7.21 4.35
N ASN A 674 29.35 6.91 3.39
CA ASN A 674 29.72 6.44 2.04
C ASN A 674 29.49 7.49 0.94
N TRP A 675 29.10 8.73 1.28
CA TRP A 675 28.83 9.77 0.30
C TRP A 675 30.10 10.18 -0.46
N GLY A 676 30.07 10.10 -1.79
CA GLY A 676 31.23 10.40 -2.61
C GLY A 676 32.33 9.32 -2.55
N ARG A 677 32.04 8.13 -2.02
CA ARG A 677 32.92 6.95 -2.08
C ARG A 677 33.15 6.55 -3.54
N THR A 678 34.41 6.34 -3.91
CA THR A 678 34.77 5.73 -5.19
C THR A 678 34.69 4.20 -5.06
N ILE A 679 34.07 3.53 -6.03
CA ILE A 679 33.93 2.08 -6.14
C ILE A 679 34.41 1.60 -7.51
N ASN A 680 34.89 0.36 -7.56
CA ASN A 680 35.29 -0.35 -8.79
C ASN A 680 34.65 -1.76 -8.79
N ALA A 681 35.17 -2.71 -9.57
CA ALA A 681 34.84 -4.13 -9.38
C ALA A 681 35.30 -4.60 -7.99
N GLU A 682 34.44 -5.33 -7.27
CA GLU A 682 34.87 -5.99 -6.03
C GLU A 682 35.76 -7.19 -6.38
N ARG A 683 36.93 -7.34 -5.73
CA ARG A 683 37.89 -8.40 -6.07
C ARG A 683 37.79 -9.57 -5.10
N ILE A 684 37.36 -10.73 -5.61
CA ILE A 684 37.34 -12.00 -4.87
C ILE A 684 38.38 -12.99 -5.46
N ALA A 685 38.59 -14.13 -4.80
CA ALA A 685 39.63 -15.09 -5.16
C ALA A 685 39.53 -15.69 -6.58
N GLY A 686 38.32 -15.75 -7.17
CA GLY A 686 38.12 -16.17 -8.56
C GLY A 686 38.30 -15.05 -9.60
N GLY A 687 38.61 -13.83 -9.17
CA GLY A 687 38.73 -12.66 -10.03
C GLY A 687 37.41 -11.91 -10.22
N ILE A 688 37.33 -11.17 -11.34
CA ILE A 688 36.25 -10.26 -11.70
C ILE A 688 35.78 -10.56 -13.14
N LEU A 689 34.53 -10.23 -13.47
CA LEU A 689 33.98 -10.34 -14.82
C LEU A 689 34.64 -9.35 -15.79
N GLN A 690 34.73 -8.07 -15.41
CA GLN A 690 35.43 -7.01 -16.14
C GLN A 690 35.74 -5.82 -15.23
N ASP A 691 36.63 -4.92 -15.67
CA ASP A 691 36.81 -3.65 -14.97
C ASP A 691 35.71 -2.65 -15.40
N PRO A 692 34.84 -2.18 -14.48
CA PRO A 692 33.81 -1.19 -14.78
C PRO A 692 34.33 0.25 -14.87
N GLY A 693 35.59 0.48 -14.51
CA GLY A 693 36.12 1.81 -14.21
C GLY A 693 35.62 2.37 -12.88
N ALA A 694 36.32 3.41 -12.40
CA ALA A 694 36.02 4.05 -11.13
C ALA A 694 34.73 4.88 -11.21
N HIS A 695 33.75 4.57 -10.36
CA HIS A 695 32.52 5.33 -10.20
C HIS A 695 32.45 5.94 -8.81
N ARG A 696 32.01 7.21 -8.70
CA ARG A 696 31.92 7.93 -7.42
C ARG A 696 30.45 8.08 -6.99
N LEU A 697 30.10 7.48 -5.86
CA LEU A 697 28.73 7.31 -5.39
C LEU A 697 28.07 8.62 -4.92
N THR A 698 26.80 8.79 -5.27
CA THR A 698 25.93 9.91 -4.88
C THR A 698 24.48 9.56 -5.19
N PHE A 699 23.51 10.28 -4.60
CA PHE A 699 22.11 10.20 -5.04
C PHE A 699 21.93 10.60 -6.51
N TYR A 700 22.77 11.53 -6.99
CA TYR A 700 22.44 12.36 -8.14
C TYR A 700 23.00 11.86 -9.47
N SER A 701 22.13 11.84 -10.48
CA SER A 701 22.45 11.39 -11.84
C SER A 701 23.06 12.53 -12.65
N ALA A 702 24.16 12.26 -13.35
CA ALA A 702 24.79 13.24 -14.22
C ALA A 702 23.96 13.50 -15.48
N THR A 703 23.93 14.76 -15.94
CA THR A 703 23.25 15.19 -17.16
C THR A 703 24.12 16.14 -17.97
N THR A 704 24.14 15.98 -19.30
CA THR A 704 24.60 17.02 -20.24
C THR A 704 23.45 17.99 -20.50
N GLN A 705 23.73 19.29 -20.67
CA GLN A 705 22.72 20.29 -21.02
C GLN A 705 22.93 20.79 -22.45
N GLU A 706 21.92 20.62 -23.31
CA GLU A 706 21.87 21.14 -24.68
C GLU A 706 20.77 22.20 -24.78
N GLY A 707 21.15 23.48 -24.79
CA GLY A 707 20.20 24.58 -24.70
C GLY A 707 19.45 24.56 -23.36
N THR A 708 18.13 24.32 -23.40
CA THR A 708 17.31 24.08 -22.19
C THR A 708 17.05 22.60 -21.92
N THR A 709 17.54 21.67 -22.73
CA THR A 709 17.28 20.24 -22.55
C THR A 709 18.38 19.55 -21.75
N LEU A 710 18.02 18.89 -20.65
CA LEU A 710 18.91 17.95 -19.95
C LEU A 710 18.81 16.55 -20.57
N ILE A 711 19.97 15.97 -20.85
CA ILE A 711 20.17 14.62 -21.37
C ILE A 711 20.89 13.80 -20.28
N PRO A 712 20.33 12.68 -19.80
CA PRO A 712 20.95 11.86 -18.75
C PRO A 712 22.19 11.12 -19.24
N SER A 713 23.10 10.84 -18.31
CA SER A 713 24.22 9.94 -18.55
C SER A 713 23.73 8.51 -18.79
N THR A 714 24.10 7.95 -19.95
CA THR A 714 23.80 6.55 -20.34
C THR A 714 24.29 5.53 -19.29
N THR A 715 25.38 5.84 -18.59
CA THR A 715 25.96 5.01 -17.52
C THR A 715 25.00 4.74 -16.37
N THR A 716 24.20 5.73 -15.97
CA THR A 716 23.34 5.66 -14.77
C THR A 716 21.85 5.63 -15.10
N LEU A 717 21.44 5.30 -16.34
CA LEU A 717 20.02 5.25 -16.70
C LEU A 717 19.21 4.30 -15.78
N PRO A 718 17.96 4.64 -15.44
CA PRO A 718 17.07 3.79 -14.64
C PRO A 718 16.90 2.39 -15.23
N GLY A 719 16.95 1.36 -14.37
CA GLY A 719 16.36 0.05 -14.66
C GLY A 719 14.86 0.00 -14.36
N TRP A 720 14.25 -1.19 -14.45
CA TRP A 720 12.87 -1.39 -14.01
C TRP A 720 12.70 -0.97 -12.55
N SER A 721 11.66 -0.22 -12.19
CA SER A 721 11.46 0.38 -10.85
C SER A 721 12.61 1.30 -10.34
N GLY A 722 13.63 1.57 -11.16
CA GLY A 722 14.80 2.41 -10.85
C GLY A 722 14.51 3.90 -11.08
N ALA A 723 15.34 4.77 -10.51
CA ALA A 723 15.19 6.22 -10.67
C ALA A 723 16.50 6.98 -10.92
N ASN A 724 16.40 8.13 -11.56
CA ASN A 724 17.43 9.15 -11.63
C ASN A 724 16.98 10.37 -10.83
N GLN A 725 17.90 10.96 -10.10
CA GLN A 725 17.65 12.13 -9.26
C GLN A 725 18.49 13.28 -9.82
N ILE A 726 17.84 14.23 -10.48
CA ILE A 726 18.50 15.37 -11.11
C ILE A 726 18.34 16.58 -10.17
N PRO A 727 19.40 17.05 -9.49
CA PRO A 727 19.31 18.21 -8.61
C PRO A 727 19.27 19.48 -9.47
N LEU A 728 18.10 20.11 -9.57
CA LEU A 728 17.88 21.35 -10.32
C LEU A 728 18.19 22.55 -9.44
N LYS A 729 18.93 23.53 -9.97
CA LYS A 729 19.21 24.81 -9.29
C LYS A 729 18.08 25.79 -9.60
N VAL A 730 17.34 26.22 -8.59
CA VAL A 730 16.06 26.93 -8.76
C VAL A 730 16.07 28.37 -8.27
N THR A 731 15.18 29.18 -8.84
CA THR A 731 14.99 30.60 -8.52
C THR A 731 13.51 30.99 -8.61
N GLY A 732 13.10 31.99 -7.83
CA GLY A 732 11.70 32.43 -7.79
C GLY A 732 10.83 31.54 -6.87
N ASN A 733 9.52 31.52 -7.12
CA ASN A 733 8.52 30.86 -6.28
C ASN A 733 7.81 29.67 -6.97
N LYS A 734 8.25 29.23 -8.15
CA LYS A 734 7.72 28.07 -8.88
C LYS A 734 8.82 27.41 -9.69
N VAL A 735 8.71 26.09 -9.89
CA VAL A 735 9.54 25.28 -10.77
C VAL A 735 8.66 24.62 -11.82
N ARG A 736 9.07 24.62 -13.09
CA ARG A 736 8.49 23.84 -14.19
C ARG A 736 9.58 23.15 -15.01
N VAL A 737 9.32 21.91 -15.40
CA VAL A 737 10.12 21.14 -16.37
C VAL A 737 9.19 20.36 -17.29
N ASN A 738 9.52 20.27 -18.57
CA ASN A 738 8.82 19.44 -19.55
C ASN A 738 9.53 18.09 -19.69
N PHE A 739 8.81 17.01 -19.38
CA PHE A 739 9.33 15.65 -19.33
C PHE A 739 8.96 14.87 -20.59
N GLN A 740 9.99 14.32 -21.24
CA GLN A 740 9.87 13.62 -22.51
C GLN A 740 10.45 12.20 -22.33
N PRO A 741 9.63 11.21 -21.94
CA PRO A 741 10.10 9.84 -21.81
C PRO A 741 10.42 9.23 -23.18
N ILE A 742 11.48 8.42 -23.26
CA ILE A 742 11.81 7.64 -24.47
C ILE A 742 11.43 6.15 -24.27
N GLY A 743 11.32 5.70 -23.00
CA GLY A 743 10.78 4.39 -22.64
C GLY A 743 9.34 4.42 -22.11
N GLN A 744 8.65 3.28 -22.18
CA GLN A 744 7.36 3.07 -21.52
C GLN A 744 7.48 3.12 -19.99
N ASN A 745 6.34 3.34 -19.32
CA ASN A 745 6.19 3.35 -17.86
C ASN A 745 7.20 4.24 -17.13
N MET A 746 7.57 5.34 -17.77
CA MET A 746 8.40 6.41 -17.20
C MET A 746 7.52 7.49 -16.58
N ARG A 747 7.97 8.04 -15.44
CA ARG A 747 7.32 9.13 -14.71
C ARG A 747 8.38 10.08 -14.14
N VAL A 748 8.02 11.35 -13.98
CA VAL A 748 8.79 12.33 -13.20
C VAL A 748 7.97 12.84 -12.03
N GLN A 749 8.62 13.16 -10.92
CA GLN A 749 8.06 13.93 -9.82
C GLN A 749 9.11 14.92 -9.31
N LEU A 750 8.70 16.15 -8.99
CA LEU A 750 9.58 17.13 -8.35
C LEU A 750 9.51 16.96 -6.82
N ALA A 751 10.65 17.02 -6.15
CA ALA A 751 10.78 16.87 -4.71
C ALA A 751 11.81 17.85 -4.14
N TYR A 752 11.54 18.49 -3.01
CA TYR A 752 12.56 19.28 -2.29
C TYR A 752 12.42 19.18 -0.78
N ARG A 753 13.54 19.33 -0.08
CA ARG A 753 13.56 19.59 1.37
C ARG A 753 13.49 21.11 1.56
N ALA A 754 12.46 21.58 2.25
CA ALA A 754 12.29 22.97 2.59
C ALA A 754 13.31 23.40 3.67
N ALA A 755 13.52 24.71 3.82
CA ALA A 755 14.40 25.27 4.84
C ALA A 755 13.99 24.94 6.29
N ASP A 756 12.70 24.64 6.53
CA ASP A 756 12.19 24.15 7.82
C ASP A 756 12.44 22.65 8.07
N GLY A 757 13.06 21.94 7.11
CA GLY A 757 13.36 20.52 7.20
C GLY A 757 12.22 19.58 6.77
N THR A 758 11.07 20.09 6.31
CA THR A 758 10.00 19.26 5.71
C THR A 758 10.32 18.87 4.26
N ALA A 759 9.71 17.79 3.73
CA ALA A 759 9.70 17.55 2.28
C ALA A 759 8.41 18.08 1.64
N VAL A 760 8.52 18.47 0.38
CA VAL A 760 7.42 18.91 -0.47
C VAL A 760 7.58 18.23 -1.83
N TYR A 761 6.46 17.75 -2.39
CA TYR A 761 6.41 16.93 -3.60
C TYR A 761 5.40 17.49 -4.60
N SER A 762 5.67 17.38 -5.90
CA SER A 762 4.66 17.63 -6.95
C SER A 762 3.78 16.41 -7.15
N LYS A 763 2.71 16.57 -7.95
CA LYS A 763 2.04 15.43 -8.57
C LYS A 763 3.03 14.70 -9.52
N PRO A 764 3.03 13.36 -9.60
CA PRO A 764 3.77 12.64 -10.63
C PRO A 764 3.19 12.85 -12.04
N VAL A 765 4.05 12.90 -13.05
CA VAL A 765 3.70 13.17 -14.45
C VAL A 765 4.33 12.11 -15.36
N THR A 766 3.57 11.55 -16.31
CA THR A 766 4.04 10.52 -17.25
C THR A 766 4.75 11.13 -18.47
N ASN A 767 4.26 12.26 -18.97
CA ASN A 767 4.88 13.08 -20.02
C ASN A 767 4.33 14.51 -19.94
N GLY A 768 5.01 15.48 -20.54
CA GLY A 768 4.62 16.90 -20.48
C GLY A 768 5.11 17.60 -19.22
N GLU A 769 4.46 18.69 -18.83
CA GLU A 769 4.94 19.55 -17.74
C GLU A 769 4.71 18.94 -16.34
N ALA A 770 5.81 18.80 -15.59
CA ALA A 770 5.79 18.66 -14.14
C ALA A 770 6.14 20.01 -13.50
N CYS A 771 5.40 20.40 -12.46
CA CYS A 771 5.56 21.69 -11.80
C CYS A 771 5.34 21.64 -10.29
N LEU A 772 5.93 22.59 -9.58
CA LEU A 772 5.83 22.71 -8.13
C LEU A 772 5.96 24.16 -7.68
N ASP A 773 4.99 24.66 -6.93
CA ASP A 773 5.02 25.96 -6.28
C ASP A 773 5.90 25.89 -5.01
N LEU A 774 6.86 26.80 -4.92
CA LEU A 774 7.84 26.87 -3.83
C LEU A 774 7.27 27.71 -2.68
N THR A 775 6.14 27.25 -2.13
CA THR A 775 5.46 27.89 -0.98
C THR A 775 6.32 27.90 0.29
N LYS A 776 7.35 27.04 0.34
CA LYS A 776 8.48 27.11 1.27
C LYS A 776 9.77 27.27 0.48
N ALA A 777 10.73 28.02 1.00
CA ALA A 777 12.05 28.15 0.38
C ALA A 777 12.77 26.78 0.33
N PRO A 778 13.21 26.29 -0.85
CA PRO A 778 13.99 25.06 -0.94
C PRO A 778 15.37 25.24 -0.30
N LYS A 779 15.77 24.25 0.51
CA LYS A 779 17.10 24.23 1.11
C LYS A 779 18.16 24.15 0.00
N ASN A 780 19.27 24.87 0.20
CA ASN A 780 20.33 25.09 -0.79
C ASN A 780 19.88 25.72 -2.13
N GLY A 781 18.61 26.12 -2.30
CA GLY A 781 18.07 26.54 -3.59
C GLY A 781 17.97 25.40 -4.62
N VAL A 782 17.70 24.17 -4.16
CA VAL A 782 17.65 22.97 -5.02
C VAL A 782 16.29 22.28 -4.94
N VAL A 783 15.79 21.84 -6.09
CA VAL A 783 14.65 20.91 -6.22
C VAL A 783 15.13 19.72 -7.04
N VAL A 784 14.88 18.50 -6.57
CA VAL A 784 15.26 17.27 -7.26
C VAL A 784 14.13 16.84 -8.19
N ALA A 785 14.41 16.73 -9.48
CA ALA A 785 13.55 15.96 -10.39
C ALA A 785 13.87 14.48 -10.22
N VAL A 786 12.91 13.71 -9.72
CA VAL A 786 12.98 12.26 -9.55
C VAL A 786 12.31 11.63 -10.76
N VAL A 787 13.12 11.15 -11.71
CA VAL A 787 12.67 10.46 -12.92
C VAL A 787 12.75 8.96 -12.68
N SER A 788 11.61 8.29 -12.58
CA SER A 788 11.53 6.85 -12.30
C SER A 788 10.92 6.10 -13.48
N ASN A 789 11.45 4.92 -13.78
CA ASN A 789 10.61 3.89 -14.38
C ASN A 789 9.75 3.27 -13.26
N VAL A 790 8.53 2.82 -13.59
CA VAL A 790 7.60 2.16 -12.66
C VAL A 790 7.16 0.76 -13.11
N ASP A 791 7.92 0.11 -13.99
CA ASP A 791 7.74 -1.30 -14.29
C ASP A 791 7.95 -2.14 -13.03
N HIS A 792 6.96 -2.99 -12.74
CA HIS A 792 6.82 -3.72 -11.48
C HIS A 792 6.88 -5.25 -11.68
N LEU A 793 7.25 -5.68 -12.90
CA LEU A 793 7.28 -7.07 -13.35
C LEU A 793 8.69 -7.43 -13.84
N TYR A 794 9.30 -8.43 -13.20
CA TYR A 794 10.58 -8.99 -13.63
C TYR A 794 10.38 -10.19 -14.57
N ASN A 795 10.81 -10.05 -15.83
CA ASN A 795 10.67 -11.05 -16.89
C ASN A 795 12.05 -11.64 -17.32
N GLY A 796 13.03 -11.70 -16.42
CA GLY A 796 14.36 -12.27 -16.69
C GLY A 796 15.33 -11.27 -17.34
N GLU A 797 16.26 -11.78 -18.16
CA GLU A 797 17.38 -11.03 -18.74
C GLU A 797 16.98 -9.75 -19.48
N GLU A 798 15.84 -9.75 -20.17
CA GLU A 798 15.35 -8.57 -20.88
C GLU A 798 15.06 -7.42 -19.90
N THR A 799 14.30 -7.67 -18.83
CA THR A 799 14.09 -6.69 -17.76
C THR A 799 15.41 -6.37 -17.06
N ARG A 800 16.25 -7.38 -16.79
CA ARG A 800 17.50 -7.27 -16.03
C ARG A 800 18.51 -6.30 -16.65
N THR A 801 18.56 -6.27 -17.99
CA THR A 801 19.52 -5.48 -18.77
C THR A 801 18.97 -4.15 -19.27
N ARG A 802 17.63 -3.99 -19.35
CA ARG A 802 16.96 -2.80 -19.86
C ARG A 802 17.33 -1.53 -19.09
N LYS A 803 17.46 -0.42 -19.84
CA LYS A 803 17.69 0.94 -19.37
C LYS A 803 16.64 1.87 -19.99
N HIS A 804 16.15 2.85 -19.25
CA HIS A 804 15.06 3.72 -19.72
C HIS A 804 15.53 5.17 -19.89
N ASP A 805 15.69 5.60 -21.15
CA ASP A 805 16.11 6.96 -21.51
C ASP A 805 14.96 7.98 -21.47
N TYR A 806 15.30 9.26 -21.33
CA TYR A 806 14.37 10.40 -21.24
C TYR A 806 15.07 11.73 -21.53
N ARG A 807 14.32 12.79 -21.83
CA ARG A 807 14.80 14.18 -21.83
C ARG A 807 14.02 15.00 -20.81
N LEU A 808 14.69 15.95 -20.16
CA LEU A 808 14.07 16.86 -19.20
C LEU A 808 14.37 18.31 -19.60
N GLN A 809 13.40 18.98 -20.20
CA GLN A 809 13.53 20.35 -20.67
C GLN A 809 13.22 21.34 -19.54
N LEU A 810 14.14 22.26 -19.27
CA LEU A 810 14.03 23.32 -18.28
C LEU A 810 13.06 24.40 -18.75
N LEU A 811 12.13 24.82 -17.88
CA LEU A 811 11.15 25.87 -18.14
C LEU A 811 11.25 27.00 -17.08
N GLU A 812 10.18 27.23 -16.32
CA GLU A 812 10.07 28.30 -15.32
C GLU A 812 10.89 27.97 -14.06
N GLY A 813 11.65 28.95 -13.58
CA GLY A 813 12.33 28.89 -12.27
C GLY A 813 13.51 27.92 -12.16
N VAL A 814 14.02 27.34 -13.26
CA VAL A 814 15.22 26.49 -13.26
C VAL A 814 16.36 27.14 -14.04
N THR A 815 17.57 27.14 -13.47
CA THR A 815 18.77 27.79 -14.04
C THR A 815 19.84 26.82 -14.54
N GLY A 816 19.61 25.51 -14.38
CA GLY A 816 20.56 24.43 -14.67
C GLY A 816 20.53 23.38 -13.56
N THR A 817 21.56 22.54 -13.49
CA THR A 817 21.75 21.59 -12.38
C THR A 817 22.63 22.16 -11.27
N ALA A 818 22.45 21.65 -10.05
CA ALA A 818 23.33 21.88 -8.91
C ALA A 818 24.41 20.78 -8.81
N PRO A 819 25.48 20.97 -8.03
CA PRO A 819 26.60 20.02 -7.99
C PRO A 819 26.20 18.64 -7.48
N LEU A 820 26.63 17.59 -8.19
CA LEU A 820 26.26 16.19 -7.95
C LEU A 820 26.81 15.58 -6.64
N TYR A 821 27.76 16.25 -5.97
CA TYR A 821 28.41 15.75 -4.76
C TYR A 821 28.15 16.60 -3.51
N ASP A 822 27.29 17.61 -3.63
CA ASP A 822 26.77 18.38 -2.50
C ASP A 822 25.52 17.70 -1.94
N LYS A 823 25.32 17.72 -0.62
CA LYS A 823 24.32 16.88 0.07
C LYS A 823 22.92 17.52 0.13
N HIS A 824 22.32 17.84 -1.02
CA HIS A 824 21.04 18.60 -1.10
C HIS A 824 19.80 17.95 -0.46
N TYR A 825 19.89 16.68 -0.01
CA TYR A 825 18.80 15.98 0.68
C TYR A 825 18.72 16.29 2.20
N GLN A 826 19.77 16.92 2.77
CA GLN A 826 19.95 17.00 4.22
C GLN A 826 18.96 17.91 4.95
#